data_AF-A0A135T0B5-F1
#
_entry.id   AF-A0A135T0B5-F1
#
_cell.length_a   1.000
_cell.length_b   1.000
_cell.length_c   1.000
_cell.angle_alpha   90.00
_cell.angle_beta   90.00
_cell.angle_gamma   90.00
#
_symmetry.space_group_name_H-M   'P 1'
#
loop_
_entity.id
_entity.type
_entity.pdbx_description
1 polymer ?
#
loop_
_entity_poly.entity_id
_entity_poly.type
_entity_poly.pdbx_seq_one_letter_code
_entity_poly.pdbx_strand_id
1 'polypeptide(L)'
;MASRNLMVTFWRRNTNLVSKQQLRRLTIHEYQSQDLLKEFGIPVPRGHLAKTPAEAAVIAKELGGACALKSQTLRGDIDDGTFDNGSGAGTQLVNDAESAEKVASRMLGHCLKTAKSLGNGTLINKLHVTEAVDSEKKWYLAITFDRENYCPTIIASKFGGVAIEKIAAQHPDELHTFQFAFTEGITSGLADKVSRCLGASAKETEDLKDILGSLYKLFTTKDATLLEIKTLASSPEGGLTCTDAKFSFDDAAAKRQKSLFAERDTEHEIPEEVEAEKYGLVYVHMDGDIGNVVNGAGLAMATNDAIALHGGASANFLDAGGQATMETMVKAFEIILRDQRVKTILVNIYGGITRGDMIAESILGAAKELGPLKIPMVVRLQALPDLDPVKLADFHETLQKSKRIVAVIGAGLSVSSGLATFRGANGLWRNQDITQVASPAGFRHDPGLVWQFYTYRRHDALRAKPSPAHYALAELARRVPGFVALTQNVDNLSLRAGHPPSQLKELHGNLFALSCVNMIGCGYTDRDNFEESLSLALDPSKDEERTIGSIDPNNKPRASPVLLAGIARKHAQILGDKYEANKPTTRDLTALKGPDEPAPSNPIAGVRLSSGLEEKDLPQCPKCKKSILRPAVVWFGEPLPVEVVEEAQALFDDPEPIDLFLTIGTTSKVWPAAGYAEMARKKGARVAVINTRAEDARNIRPDKDWVFIGDAAVVLPELLKPVIGESYEQVEKK
;
A
#
# COMPACT_ATOMS: atom_id res chain seq x y z
N MET A 1 -36.59 2.08 -30.60
CA MET A 1 -35.59 1.11 -31.09
C MET A 1 -34.15 1.61 -30.94
N ALA A 2 -33.81 2.29 -29.84
CA ALA A 2 -32.41 2.60 -29.49
C ALA A 2 -32.36 2.89 -27.99
N SER A 3 -32.08 1.86 -27.17
CA SER A 3 -31.74 1.96 -25.72
C SER A 3 -31.76 0.58 -25.06
N ARG A 4 -30.89 -0.34 -25.50
CA ARG A 4 -30.71 -1.67 -24.89
C ARG A 4 -29.36 -2.21 -25.37
N ASN A 5 -28.25 -1.79 -24.74
CA ASN A 5 -26.92 -2.46 -24.84
C ASN A 5 -25.83 -1.75 -24.01
N LEU A 6 -26.13 -1.34 -22.78
CA LEU A 6 -25.13 -0.77 -21.86
C LEU A 6 -25.01 -1.46 -20.50
N MET A 7 -25.73 -2.57 -20.26
CA MET A 7 -25.71 -3.29 -18.97
C MET A 7 -25.00 -4.65 -18.99
N VAL A 8 -24.43 -5.10 -20.12
CA VAL A 8 -23.87 -6.47 -20.25
C VAL A 8 -22.32 -6.50 -20.22
N THR A 9 -21.65 -5.35 -20.22
CA THR A 9 -20.18 -5.28 -20.38
C THR A 9 -19.37 -5.20 -19.09
N PHE A 10 -19.99 -5.24 -17.91
CA PHE A 10 -19.27 -5.05 -16.64
C PHE A 10 -18.83 -6.34 -15.92
N TRP A 11 -19.25 -7.53 -16.39
CA TRP A 11 -19.06 -8.79 -15.66
C TRP A 11 -18.17 -9.85 -16.35
N ARG A 12 -17.45 -9.51 -17.43
CA ARG A 12 -16.68 -10.51 -18.22
C ARG A 12 -15.17 -10.27 -18.37
N ARG A 13 -14.53 -9.51 -17.50
CA ARG A 13 -13.05 -9.51 -17.39
C ARG A 13 -12.61 -9.51 -15.94
N ASN A 14 -12.40 -10.71 -15.40
CA ASN A 14 -11.30 -11.08 -14.51
C ASN A 14 -11.45 -12.55 -14.09
N THR A 15 -11.16 -13.46 -15.01
CA THR A 15 -10.73 -14.81 -14.64
C THR A 15 -9.23 -14.76 -14.39
N ASN A 16 -8.82 -15.25 -13.22
CA ASN A 16 -7.45 -15.37 -12.67
C ASN A 16 -6.94 -14.23 -11.80
N LEU A 17 -7.78 -13.69 -10.92
CA LEU A 17 -7.32 -13.29 -9.59
C LEU A 17 -7.91 -14.29 -8.61
N VAL A 18 -7.06 -15.14 -8.04
CA VAL A 18 -7.43 -15.93 -6.88
C VAL A 18 -7.83 -14.92 -5.80
N SER A 19 -9.13 -14.80 -5.58
CA SER A 19 -9.68 -14.16 -4.38
C SER A 19 -9.16 -14.95 -3.17
N LYS A 20 -8.03 -14.53 -2.61
CA LYS A 20 -7.54 -15.06 -1.34
C LYS A 20 -8.21 -14.27 -0.23
N GLN A 21 -9.24 -14.86 0.36
CA GLN A 21 -9.89 -14.38 1.58
C GLN A 21 -9.33 -15.18 2.77
N GLN A 22 -8.92 -14.51 3.85
CA GLN A 22 -9.60 -14.52 5.15
C GLN A 22 -8.86 -13.59 6.13
N LEU A 23 -9.51 -12.48 6.50
CA LEU A 23 -9.23 -11.83 7.79
C LEU A 23 -9.89 -12.70 8.86
N ARG A 24 -9.21 -12.90 9.99
CA ARG A 24 -9.82 -13.50 11.16
C ARG A 24 -11.07 -12.67 11.48
N ARG A 25 -12.20 -13.38 11.44
CA ARG A 25 -13.51 -12.90 11.83
C ARG A 25 -14.05 -14.07 12.61
N LEU A 26 -14.33 -13.85 13.89
CA LEU A 26 -14.96 -14.86 14.73
C LEU A 26 -16.16 -15.42 13.96
N THR A 27 -16.07 -16.70 13.63
CA THR A 27 -17.15 -17.47 13.02
C THR A 27 -17.56 -18.51 14.04
N ILE A 28 -18.85 -18.62 14.27
CA ILE A 28 -19.43 -19.55 15.22
C ILE A 28 -20.09 -20.70 14.45
N HIS A 29 -20.34 -21.81 15.15
CA HIS A 29 -21.03 -22.96 14.58
C HIS A 29 -22.50 -22.65 14.26
N GLU A 30 -23.13 -23.50 13.46
CA GLU A 30 -24.55 -23.34 13.10
C GLU A 30 -25.43 -23.37 14.35
N TYR A 31 -25.20 -24.30 15.29
CA TYR A 31 -26.01 -24.37 16.52
C TYR A 31 -25.94 -23.07 17.35
N GLN A 32 -24.76 -22.46 17.46
CA GLN A 32 -24.56 -21.17 18.15
C GLN A 32 -25.26 -20.03 17.39
N SER A 33 -25.23 -20.07 16.04
CA SER A 33 -25.98 -19.12 15.21
C SER A 33 -27.49 -19.25 15.45
N GLN A 34 -28.01 -20.49 15.58
CA GLN A 34 -29.42 -20.73 15.87
C GLN A 34 -29.80 -20.29 17.29
N ASP A 35 -28.94 -20.48 18.28
CA ASP A 35 -29.15 -19.96 19.65
C ASP A 35 -29.27 -18.43 19.65
N LEU A 36 -28.41 -17.73 18.89
CA LEU A 36 -28.49 -16.28 18.72
C LEU A 36 -29.77 -15.86 17.98
N LEU A 37 -30.18 -16.57 16.94
CA LEU A 37 -31.45 -16.30 16.26
C LEU A 37 -32.62 -16.41 17.24
N LYS A 38 -32.63 -17.46 18.07
CA LYS A 38 -33.65 -17.68 19.10
C LYS A 38 -33.64 -16.62 20.19
N GLU A 39 -32.46 -16.18 20.67
CA GLU A 39 -32.29 -15.06 21.62
C GLU A 39 -32.97 -13.77 21.09
N PHE A 40 -32.91 -13.56 19.78
CA PHE A 40 -33.49 -12.38 19.12
C PHE A 40 -34.92 -12.59 18.61
N GLY A 41 -35.56 -13.73 18.96
CA GLY A 41 -36.95 -14.02 18.63
C GLY A 41 -37.18 -14.46 17.17
N ILE A 42 -36.12 -14.84 16.44
CA ILE A 42 -36.24 -15.35 15.07
C ILE A 42 -36.57 -16.84 15.12
N PRO A 43 -37.61 -17.31 14.40
CA PRO A 43 -37.99 -18.72 14.43
C PRO A 43 -36.91 -19.65 13.86
N VAL A 44 -36.56 -20.67 14.63
CA VAL A 44 -35.63 -21.75 14.27
C VAL A 44 -36.27 -23.11 14.64
N PRO A 45 -35.98 -24.20 13.92
CA PRO A 45 -36.48 -25.53 14.28
C PRO A 45 -35.96 -25.96 15.65
N ARG A 46 -36.69 -26.83 16.34
CA ARG A 46 -36.18 -27.40 17.60
C ARG A 46 -34.94 -28.24 17.28
N GLY A 47 -33.94 -28.17 18.15
CA GLY A 47 -32.70 -28.92 17.96
C GLY A 47 -31.77 -28.80 19.15
N HIS A 48 -30.89 -29.78 19.28
CA HIS A 48 -29.90 -29.87 20.34
C HIS A 48 -28.58 -30.43 19.80
N LEU A 49 -27.50 -30.11 20.49
CA LEU A 49 -26.15 -30.58 20.18
C LEU A 49 -25.96 -32.00 20.72
N ALA A 50 -25.47 -32.91 19.88
CA ALA A 50 -25.03 -34.25 20.23
C ALA A 50 -23.51 -34.37 20.04
N LYS A 51 -22.82 -34.91 21.05
CA LYS A 51 -21.39 -35.25 21.02
C LYS A 51 -21.16 -36.76 20.98
N THR A 52 -22.19 -37.55 21.24
CA THR A 52 -22.15 -39.00 21.14
C THR A 52 -23.32 -39.53 20.30
N PRO A 53 -23.17 -40.73 19.70
CA PRO A 53 -24.28 -41.35 18.98
C PRO A 53 -25.53 -41.57 19.84
N ALA A 54 -25.35 -41.94 21.11
CA ALA A 54 -26.44 -42.15 22.07
C ALA A 54 -27.21 -40.84 22.36
N GLU A 55 -26.50 -39.72 22.52
CA GLU A 55 -27.14 -38.39 22.66
C GLU A 55 -27.97 -38.05 21.43
N ALA A 56 -27.49 -38.34 20.22
CA ALA A 56 -28.25 -38.10 18.99
C ALA A 56 -29.57 -38.90 18.95
N ALA A 57 -29.55 -40.14 19.44
CA ALA A 57 -30.75 -40.98 19.55
C ALA A 57 -31.77 -40.42 20.54
N VAL A 58 -31.31 -39.95 21.70
CA VAL A 58 -32.15 -39.32 22.73
C VAL A 58 -32.81 -38.07 22.17
N ILE A 59 -32.03 -37.18 21.53
CA ILE A 59 -32.55 -35.95 20.94
C ILE A 59 -33.55 -36.26 19.82
N ALA A 60 -33.24 -37.20 18.92
CA ALA A 60 -34.17 -37.60 17.86
C ALA A 60 -35.52 -38.07 18.42
N LYS A 61 -35.51 -38.82 19.54
CA LYS A 61 -36.74 -39.24 20.22
C LYS A 61 -37.52 -38.07 20.81
N GLU A 62 -36.84 -37.09 21.42
CA GLU A 62 -37.46 -35.87 21.96
C GLU A 62 -38.10 -35.00 20.85
N LEU A 63 -37.52 -35.01 19.66
CA LEU A 63 -38.02 -34.31 18.48
C LEU A 63 -39.17 -35.04 17.77
N GLY A 64 -39.52 -36.26 18.20
CA GLY A 64 -40.63 -37.04 17.63
C GLY A 64 -40.21 -38.09 16.59
N GLY A 65 -38.93 -38.43 16.51
CA GLY A 65 -38.37 -39.49 15.66
C GLY A 65 -37.64 -38.94 14.44
N ALA A 66 -38.38 -38.38 13.47
CA ALA A 66 -37.79 -37.89 12.23
C ALA A 66 -37.02 -36.57 12.44
N CYS A 67 -35.74 -36.55 12.06
CA CYS A 67 -34.86 -35.41 12.28
C CYS A 67 -33.72 -35.33 11.25
N ALA A 68 -33.02 -34.20 11.23
CA ALA A 68 -31.79 -33.97 10.47
C ALA A 68 -30.58 -33.96 11.41
N LEU A 69 -29.53 -34.70 11.04
CA LEU A 69 -28.23 -34.67 11.70
C LEU A 69 -27.29 -33.80 10.86
N LYS A 70 -26.78 -32.71 11.44
CA LYS A 70 -25.91 -31.75 10.74
C LYS A 70 -24.54 -31.66 11.38
N SER A 71 -23.51 -31.89 10.58
CA SER A 71 -22.10 -31.78 10.98
C SER A 71 -21.75 -30.34 11.37
N GLN A 72 -21.16 -30.14 12.55
CA GLN A 72 -20.72 -28.82 12.97
C GLN A 72 -19.29 -28.55 12.51
N THR A 73 -19.11 -27.53 11.67
CA THR A 73 -17.83 -27.06 11.15
C THR A 73 -17.88 -25.55 10.94
N LEU A 74 -16.76 -24.86 11.13
CA LEU A 74 -16.64 -23.42 10.87
C LEU A 74 -16.38 -23.11 9.39
N ARG A 75 -15.99 -24.12 8.61
CA ARG A 75 -15.55 -23.99 7.21
C ARG A 75 -16.26 -24.99 6.30
N GLY A 76 -16.53 -24.56 5.08
CA GLY A 76 -17.14 -25.41 4.04
C GLY A 76 -18.66 -25.42 4.04
N ASP A 77 -19.20 -25.90 2.93
CA ASP A 77 -20.61 -26.24 2.79
C ASP A 77 -20.74 -27.74 3.06
N ILE A 78 -21.49 -28.13 4.09
CA ILE A 78 -21.50 -29.53 4.57
C ILE A 78 -22.24 -30.47 3.62
N ASP A 79 -23.16 -29.93 2.83
CA ASP A 79 -24.05 -30.70 1.95
C ASP A 79 -23.36 -31.23 0.69
N ASP A 80 -22.27 -30.59 0.24
CA ASP A 80 -21.43 -31.09 -0.85
C ASP A 80 -20.17 -31.83 -0.37
N GLY A 81 -20.07 -32.07 0.94
CA GLY A 81 -18.97 -32.79 1.54
C GLY A 81 -19.09 -34.32 1.42
N THR A 82 -17.99 -35.01 1.69
CA THR A 82 -17.96 -36.47 1.82
C THR A 82 -17.06 -36.87 2.99
N PHE A 83 -17.57 -37.74 3.87
CA PHE A 83 -16.76 -38.31 4.95
C PHE A 83 -15.69 -39.27 4.44
N ASP A 84 -14.55 -39.32 5.15
CA ASP A 84 -13.43 -40.24 4.86
C ASP A 84 -13.82 -41.72 4.76
N ASN A 85 -14.83 -42.13 5.51
CA ASN A 85 -15.39 -43.47 5.54
C ASN A 85 -16.49 -43.71 4.47
N GLY A 86 -16.71 -42.74 3.58
CA GLY A 86 -17.70 -42.81 2.50
C GLY A 86 -19.16 -42.65 2.95
N SER A 87 -19.42 -42.16 4.17
CA SER A 87 -20.78 -42.08 4.73
C SER A 87 -21.66 -40.96 4.16
N GLY A 88 -21.28 -40.35 3.04
CA GLY A 88 -22.09 -39.36 2.33
C GLY A 88 -21.89 -37.92 2.83
N ALA A 89 -22.93 -37.10 2.66
CA ALA A 89 -22.93 -35.67 2.97
C ALA A 89 -22.95 -35.38 4.48
N GLY A 90 -22.58 -34.15 4.84
CA GLY A 90 -22.52 -33.67 6.22
C GLY A 90 -23.89 -33.38 6.85
N THR A 91 -24.96 -33.31 6.06
CA THR A 91 -26.36 -33.31 6.53
C THR A 91 -27.03 -34.63 6.13
N GLN A 92 -27.65 -35.32 7.09
CA GLN A 92 -28.36 -36.58 6.83
C GLN A 92 -29.71 -36.61 7.54
N LEU A 93 -30.76 -36.98 6.80
CA LEU A 93 -32.12 -37.15 7.32
C LEU A 93 -32.31 -38.58 7.83
N VAL A 94 -32.96 -38.71 8.98
CA VAL A 94 -33.30 -39.98 9.61
C VAL A 94 -34.77 -39.97 10.05
N ASN A 95 -35.39 -41.14 10.12
CA ASN A 95 -36.82 -41.27 10.42
C ASN A 95 -37.12 -41.66 11.88
N ASP A 96 -36.11 -42.11 12.62
CA ASP A 96 -36.24 -42.62 13.99
C ASP A 96 -34.92 -42.53 14.76
N ALA A 97 -35.01 -42.75 16.07
CA ALA A 97 -33.88 -42.64 17.00
C ALA A 97 -32.78 -43.68 16.77
N GLU A 98 -33.12 -44.90 16.33
CA GLU A 98 -32.13 -45.96 16.04
C GLU A 98 -31.29 -45.59 14.81
N SER A 99 -31.96 -45.08 13.77
CA SER A 99 -31.32 -44.56 12.58
C SER A 99 -30.44 -43.34 12.90
N ALA A 100 -30.89 -42.46 13.80
CA ALA A 100 -30.10 -41.33 14.28
C ALA A 100 -28.80 -41.79 14.95
N GLU A 101 -28.86 -42.78 15.85
CA GLU A 101 -27.66 -43.35 16.49
C GLU A 101 -26.68 -43.92 15.46
N LYS A 102 -27.20 -44.72 14.54
CA LYS A 102 -26.40 -45.38 13.51
C LYS A 102 -25.72 -44.38 12.58
N VAL A 103 -26.44 -43.35 12.13
CA VAL A 103 -25.87 -42.30 11.29
C VAL A 103 -24.85 -41.47 12.08
N ALA A 104 -25.16 -41.08 13.31
CA ALA A 104 -24.25 -40.33 14.16
C ALA A 104 -22.93 -41.08 14.39
N SER A 105 -22.98 -42.41 14.59
CA SER A 105 -21.78 -43.25 14.75
C SER A 105 -20.84 -43.25 13.53
N ARG A 106 -21.37 -42.93 12.34
CA ARG A 106 -20.62 -42.84 11.08
C ARG A 106 -20.15 -41.42 10.76
N MET A 107 -20.63 -40.42 11.49
CA MET A 107 -20.26 -39.01 11.30
C MET A 107 -19.28 -38.54 12.38
N LEU A 108 -19.59 -38.82 13.65
CA LEU A 108 -18.77 -38.44 14.79
C LEU A 108 -17.45 -39.21 14.80
N GLY A 109 -16.34 -38.47 14.99
CA GLY A 109 -14.98 -39.03 14.97
C GLY A 109 -14.40 -39.25 13.57
N HIS A 110 -15.13 -38.86 12.52
CA HIS A 110 -14.71 -38.97 11.12
C HIS A 110 -14.43 -37.60 10.50
N CYS A 111 -13.54 -37.54 9.51
CA CYS A 111 -13.23 -36.31 8.80
C CYS A 111 -14.20 -36.05 7.65
N LEU A 112 -14.87 -34.91 7.64
CA LEU A 112 -15.68 -34.42 6.54
C LEU A 112 -14.83 -33.58 5.58
N LYS A 113 -14.70 -34.03 4.33
CA LYS A 113 -13.99 -33.29 3.28
C LYS A 113 -14.99 -32.52 2.42
N THR A 114 -14.81 -31.21 2.35
CA THR A 114 -15.60 -30.29 1.49
C THR A 114 -14.71 -29.66 0.42
N ALA A 115 -15.29 -28.94 -0.54
CA ALA A 115 -14.53 -28.17 -1.54
C ALA A 115 -13.61 -27.10 -0.92
N LYS A 116 -13.91 -26.65 0.30
CA LYS A 116 -13.16 -25.61 1.03
C LYS A 116 -12.26 -26.19 2.14
N SER A 117 -12.18 -27.52 2.28
CA SER A 117 -11.36 -28.18 3.29
C SER A 117 -9.87 -28.16 2.92
N LEU A 118 -9.01 -27.89 3.90
CA LEU A 118 -7.57 -28.11 3.78
C LEU A 118 -7.23 -29.56 4.11
N GLY A 119 -6.29 -30.16 3.38
CA GLY A 119 -5.80 -31.51 3.66
C GLY A 119 -6.89 -32.60 3.67
N ASN A 120 -6.98 -33.31 4.80
CA ASN A 120 -7.83 -34.51 4.97
C ASN A 120 -9.30 -34.20 5.33
N GLY A 121 -9.69 -32.93 5.46
CA GLY A 121 -11.03 -32.55 5.91
C GLY A 121 -11.07 -32.12 7.38
N THR A 122 -12.27 -31.83 7.86
CA THR A 122 -12.53 -31.37 9.23
C THR A 122 -13.02 -32.53 10.07
N LEU A 123 -12.37 -32.82 11.21
CA LEU A 123 -12.83 -33.84 12.15
C LEU A 123 -14.15 -33.39 12.78
N ILE A 124 -15.20 -34.20 12.64
CA ILE A 124 -16.52 -33.87 13.19
C ILE A 124 -16.65 -34.48 14.59
N ASN A 125 -16.70 -33.62 15.62
CA ASN A 125 -16.86 -34.03 17.02
C ASN A 125 -18.23 -33.65 17.62
N LYS A 126 -19.04 -32.92 16.86
CA LYS A 126 -20.34 -32.39 17.27
C LYS A 126 -21.32 -32.48 16.10
N LEU A 127 -22.55 -32.90 16.40
CA LEU A 127 -23.68 -32.88 15.48
C LEU A 127 -24.78 -32.00 16.05
N HIS A 128 -25.39 -31.17 15.21
CA HIS A 128 -26.64 -30.51 15.56
C HIS A 128 -27.80 -31.36 15.06
N VAL A 129 -28.60 -31.90 15.98
CA VAL A 129 -29.75 -32.75 15.68
C VAL A 129 -31.00 -31.88 15.77
N THR A 130 -31.69 -31.69 14.64
CA THR A 130 -32.78 -30.72 14.51
C THR A 130 -33.98 -31.32 13.79
N GLU A 131 -35.17 -30.75 14.01
CA GLU A 131 -36.39 -31.15 13.31
C GLU A 131 -36.20 -31.07 11.79
N ALA A 132 -36.73 -32.08 11.09
CA ALA A 132 -36.83 -32.01 9.64
C ALA A 132 -37.93 -31.02 9.27
N VAL A 133 -37.56 -29.90 8.64
CA VAL A 133 -38.52 -28.93 8.11
C VAL A 133 -38.77 -29.25 6.65
N ASP A 134 -40.00 -29.68 6.35
CA ASP A 134 -40.47 -29.82 4.97
C ASP A 134 -40.96 -28.45 4.45
N SER A 135 -40.50 -28.07 3.26
CA SER A 135 -40.80 -26.75 2.70
C SER A 135 -40.64 -26.75 1.19
N GLU A 136 -41.68 -26.30 0.48
CA GLU A 136 -41.64 -26.10 -0.98
C GLU A 136 -40.85 -24.85 -1.38
N LYS A 137 -40.86 -23.79 -0.54
CA LYS A 137 -40.11 -22.56 -0.78
C LYS A 137 -38.96 -22.42 0.22
N LYS A 138 -37.75 -22.21 -0.31
CA LYS A 138 -36.53 -21.98 0.44
C LYS A 138 -35.86 -20.73 -0.10
N TRP A 139 -35.63 -19.73 0.75
CA TRP A 139 -34.97 -18.49 0.36
C TRP A 139 -33.60 -18.36 0.99
N TYR A 140 -32.72 -17.64 0.31
CA TYR A 140 -31.42 -17.20 0.83
C TYR A 140 -31.54 -15.74 1.26
N LEU A 141 -30.99 -15.41 2.44
CA LEU A 141 -30.98 -14.06 2.98
C LEU A 141 -29.67 -13.79 3.71
N ALA A 142 -29.01 -12.66 3.46
CA ALA A 142 -27.83 -12.25 4.22
C ALA A 142 -27.81 -10.74 4.51
N ILE A 143 -27.21 -10.35 5.64
CA ILE A 143 -26.86 -8.95 5.95
C ILE A 143 -25.33 -8.86 6.04
N THR A 144 -24.73 -7.94 5.29
CA THR A 144 -23.28 -7.72 5.24
C THR A 144 -22.96 -6.27 4.87
N PHE A 145 -21.68 -5.94 4.67
CA PHE A 145 -21.24 -4.62 4.23
C PHE A 145 -20.93 -4.58 2.74
N ASP A 146 -21.54 -3.62 2.04
CA ASP A 146 -21.09 -3.17 0.74
C ASP A 146 -19.91 -2.22 0.94
N ARG A 147 -18.71 -2.70 0.63
CA ARG A 147 -17.46 -1.96 0.81
C ARG A 147 -17.24 -0.89 -0.26
N GLU A 148 -17.90 -0.99 -1.41
CA GLU A 148 -17.79 0.02 -2.47
C GLU A 148 -18.63 1.25 -2.13
N ASN A 149 -19.81 1.01 -1.55
CA ASN A 149 -20.76 2.06 -1.17
C ASN A 149 -20.71 2.44 0.31
N TYR A 150 -19.82 1.83 1.09
CA TYR A 150 -19.59 2.10 2.51
C TYR A 150 -20.86 1.99 3.38
N CYS A 151 -21.74 1.04 3.08
CA CYS A 151 -23.02 0.88 3.76
C CYS A 151 -23.37 -0.60 4.01
N PRO A 152 -24.23 -0.90 5.00
CA PRO A 152 -24.78 -2.25 5.13
C PRO A 152 -25.77 -2.55 3.99
N THR A 153 -25.86 -3.83 3.64
CA THR A 153 -26.69 -4.33 2.54
C THR A 153 -27.33 -5.66 2.89
N ILE A 154 -28.55 -5.85 2.42
CA ILE A 154 -29.27 -7.12 2.45
C ILE A 154 -29.09 -7.80 1.09
N ILE A 155 -28.68 -9.06 1.07
CA ILE A 155 -28.63 -9.90 -0.12
C ILE A 155 -29.76 -10.92 -0.02
N ALA A 156 -30.59 -11.05 -1.04
CA ALA A 156 -31.71 -11.98 -1.05
C ALA A 156 -31.78 -12.76 -2.37
N SER A 157 -32.18 -14.02 -2.30
CA SER A 157 -32.42 -14.87 -3.47
C SER A 157 -33.50 -15.91 -3.21
N LYS A 158 -34.18 -16.34 -4.28
CA LYS A 158 -35.14 -17.45 -4.24
C LYS A 158 -34.49 -18.83 -4.15
N PHE A 159 -33.16 -18.92 -4.26
CA PHE A 159 -32.42 -20.18 -4.19
C PHE A 159 -31.84 -20.42 -2.79
N GLY A 160 -32.69 -20.73 -1.82
CA GLY A 160 -32.24 -21.16 -0.49
C GLY A 160 -31.62 -22.57 -0.50
N GLY A 161 -30.66 -22.82 0.39
CA GLY A 161 -29.95 -24.09 0.50
C GLY A 161 -28.93 -24.36 -0.61
N VAL A 162 -28.63 -23.35 -1.42
CA VAL A 162 -27.60 -23.40 -2.46
C VAL A 162 -26.48 -22.45 -2.07
N ALA A 163 -25.23 -22.88 -2.21
CA ALA A 163 -24.07 -22.02 -1.95
C ALA A 163 -24.15 -20.73 -2.80
N ILE A 164 -23.96 -19.57 -2.16
CA ILE A 164 -24.11 -18.27 -2.82
C ILE A 164 -23.22 -18.13 -4.06
N GLU A 165 -22.03 -18.73 -4.05
CA GLU A 165 -21.12 -18.71 -5.19
C GLU A 165 -21.69 -19.46 -6.41
N LYS A 166 -22.47 -20.54 -6.17
CA LYS A 166 -23.19 -21.27 -7.24
C LYS A 166 -24.35 -20.43 -7.77
N ILE A 167 -25.09 -19.73 -6.89
CA ILE A 167 -26.15 -18.79 -7.31
C ILE A 167 -25.55 -17.67 -8.16
N ALA A 168 -24.44 -17.05 -7.72
CA ALA A 168 -23.78 -15.98 -8.45
C ALA A 168 -23.25 -16.42 -9.81
N ALA A 169 -22.79 -17.66 -9.94
CA ALA A 169 -22.29 -18.19 -11.20
C ALA A 169 -23.39 -18.62 -12.18
N GLN A 170 -24.48 -19.22 -11.67
CA GLN A 170 -25.52 -19.86 -12.49
C GLN A 170 -26.79 -19.02 -12.66
N HIS A 171 -27.13 -18.22 -11.64
CA HIS A 171 -28.35 -17.42 -11.55
C HIS A 171 -28.07 -16.01 -11.00
N PRO A 172 -27.15 -15.23 -11.62
CA PRO A 172 -26.78 -13.90 -11.10
C PRO A 172 -27.96 -12.92 -11.03
N ASP A 173 -28.93 -13.05 -11.93
CA ASP A 173 -30.12 -12.19 -11.98
C ASP A 173 -31.09 -12.40 -10.81
N GLU A 174 -30.91 -13.48 -10.04
CA GLU A 174 -31.74 -13.86 -8.88
C GLU A 174 -31.03 -13.51 -7.55
N LEU A 175 -29.87 -12.85 -7.59
CA LEU A 175 -29.23 -12.24 -6.44
C LEU A 175 -29.55 -10.75 -6.40
N HIS A 176 -30.35 -10.36 -5.42
CA HIS A 176 -30.80 -8.98 -5.27
C HIS A 176 -30.17 -8.35 -4.04
N THR A 177 -29.65 -7.14 -4.20
CA THR A 177 -28.97 -6.37 -3.14
C THR A 177 -29.79 -5.14 -2.76
N PHE A 178 -29.98 -4.92 -1.46
CA PHE A 178 -30.76 -3.82 -0.90
C PHE A 178 -29.95 -3.09 0.17
N GLN A 179 -29.40 -1.94 -0.20
CA GLN A 179 -28.61 -1.10 0.70
C GLN A 179 -29.51 -0.36 1.70
N PHE A 180 -28.98 -0.08 2.89
CA PHE A 180 -29.64 0.75 3.90
C PHE A 180 -28.62 1.50 4.76
N ALA A 181 -29.09 2.46 5.57
CA ALA A 181 -28.26 3.23 6.49
C ALA A 181 -28.52 2.81 7.94
N PHE A 182 -27.50 2.79 8.80
CA PHE A 182 -27.66 2.48 10.23
C PHE A 182 -28.59 3.46 10.97
N THR A 183 -28.64 4.72 10.54
CA THR A 183 -29.51 5.73 11.14
C THR A 183 -30.99 5.44 10.93
N GLU A 184 -31.33 4.85 9.80
CA GLU A 184 -32.72 4.52 9.43
C GLU A 184 -33.06 3.07 9.77
N GLY A 185 -32.06 2.19 9.82
CA GLY A 185 -32.22 0.74 9.95
C GLY A 185 -32.90 0.12 8.73
N ILE A 186 -33.48 -1.07 8.92
CA ILE A 186 -34.29 -1.72 7.89
C ILE A 186 -35.72 -1.20 8.00
N THR A 187 -36.11 -0.34 7.06
CA THR A 187 -37.46 0.23 7.02
C THR A 187 -38.48 -0.76 6.47
N SER A 188 -39.77 -0.60 6.82
CA SER A 188 -40.85 -1.44 6.30
C SER A 188 -40.91 -1.42 4.77
N GLY A 189 -40.70 -0.25 4.15
CA GLY A 189 -40.67 -0.13 2.69
C GLY A 189 -39.48 -0.84 2.04
N LEU A 190 -38.36 -1.01 2.74
CA LEU A 190 -37.25 -1.85 2.29
C LEU A 190 -37.59 -3.33 2.42
N ALA A 191 -38.15 -3.75 3.55
CA ALA A 191 -38.62 -5.12 3.76
C ALA A 191 -39.69 -5.52 2.71
N ASP A 192 -40.59 -4.62 2.33
CA ASP A 192 -41.56 -4.85 1.25
C ASP A 192 -40.90 -5.03 -0.13
N LYS A 193 -39.73 -4.40 -0.37
CA LYS A 193 -38.95 -4.64 -1.60
C LYS A 193 -38.30 -6.02 -1.57
N VAL A 194 -37.72 -6.42 -0.44
CA VAL A 194 -37.13 -7.76 -0.26
C VAL A 194 -38.21 -8.84 -0.43
N SER A 195 -39.36 -8.69 0.22
CA SER A 195 -40.51 -9.59 0.11
C SER A 195 -40.96 -9.79 -1.35
N ARG A 196 -41.17 -8.70 -2.10
CA ARG A 196 -41.58 -8.75 -3.51
C ARG A 196 -40.56 -9.47 -4.39
N CYS A 197 -39.28 -9.29 -4.12
CA CYS A 197 -38.21 -9.99 -4.81
C CYS A 197 -38.28 -11.51 -4.56
N LEU A 198 -38.49 -11.92 -3.31
CA LEU A 198 -38.60 -13.34 -2.93
C LEU A 198 -39.92 -13.99 -3.38
N GLY A 199 -40.93 -13.19 -3.75
CA GLY A 199 -42.26 -13.69 -4.09
C GLY A 199 -43.04 -14.17 -2.87
N ALA A 200 -42.84 -13.51 -1.73
CA ALA A 200 -43.53 -13.81 -0.49
C ALA A 200 -45.02 -13.43 -0.56
N SER A 201 -45.87 -14.24 0.07
CA SER A 201 -47.29 -13.95 0.34
C SER A 201 -47.43 -12.87 1.41
N ALA A 202 -48.67 -12.40 1.65
CA ALA A 202 -48.93 -11.37 2.65
C ALA A 202 -48.50 -11.78 4.07
N LYS A 203 -48.77 -13.03 4.47
CA LYS A 203 -48.33 -13.56 5.78
C LYS A 203 -46.80 -13.68 5.85
N GLU A 204 -46.18 -14.30 4.85
CA GLU A 204 -44.72 -14.40 4.76
C GLU A 204 -44.03 -13.02 4.74
N THR A 205 -44.70 -11.98 4.23
CA THR A 205 -44.18 -10.61 4.22
C THR A 205 -44.11 -10.00 5.62
N GLU A 206 -45.12 -10.21 6.45
CA GLU A 206 -45.11 -9.72 7.83
C GLU A 206 -44.07 -10.48 8.66
N ASP A 207 -44.00 -11.81 8.53
CA ASP A 207 -42.94 -12.61 9.15
C ASP A 207 -41.54 -12.14 8.73
N LEU A 208 -41.36 -11.85 7.43
CA LEU A 208 -40.08 -11.37 6.91
C LEU A 208 -39.70 -9.99 7.47
N LYS A 209 -40.67 -9.10 7.69
CA LYS A 209 -40.43 -7.79 8.33
C LYS A 209 -39.89 -7.96 9.74
N ASP A 210 -40.53 -8.83 10.53
CA ASP A 210 -40.12 -9.10 11.90
C ASP A 210 -38.74 -9.76 11.96
N ILE A 211 -38.47 -10.72 11.06
CA ILE A 211 -37.17 -11.36 10.93
C ILE A 211 -36.09 -10.34 10.56
N LEU A 212 -36.33 -9.51 9.54
CA LEU A 212 -35.37 -8.49 9.11
C LEU A 212 -35.08 -7.46 10.22
N GLY A 213 -36.12 -7.00 10.92
CA GLY A 213 -35.95 -6.10 12.07
C GLY A 213 -35.10 -6.74 13.18
N SER A 214 -35.35 -8.01 13.49
CA SER A 214 -34.61 -8.78 14.50
C SER A 214 -33.15 -9.05 14.07
N LEU A 215 -32.93 -9.38 12.79
CA LEU A 215 -31.60 -9.54 12.22
C LEU A 215 -30.80 -8.23 12.23
N TYR A 216 -31.44 -7.10 11.95
CA TYR A 216 -30.79 -5.80 12.07
C TYR A 216 -30.35 -5.51 13.51
N LYS A 217 -31.23 -5.81 14.48
CA LYS A 217 -30.91 -5.69 15.90
C LYS A 217 -29.75 -6.61 16.30
N LEU A 218 -29.75 -7.86 15.82
CA LEU A 218 -28.65 -8.81 16.02
C LEU A 218 -27.34 -8.28 15.41
N PHE A 219 -27.39 -7.82 14.16
CA PHE A 219 -26.25 -7.32 13.39
C PHE A 219 -25.54 -6.17 14.12
N THR A 220 -26.32 -5.22 14.63
CA THR A 220 -25.82 -4.04 15.34
C THR A 220 -25.41 -4.33 16.78
N THR A 221 -26.16 -5.16 17.51
CA THR A 221 -25.90 -5.43 18.93
C THR A 221 -24.68 -6.34 19.14
N LYS A 222 -24.45 -7.30 18.25
CA LYS A 222 -23.36 -8.28 18.37
C LYS A 222 -22.13 -7.93 17.52
N ASP A 223 -22.11 -6.75 16.89
CA ASP A 223 -21.03 -6.31 15.97
C ASP A 223 -20.77 -7.33 14.84
N ALA A 224 -21.85 -7.80 14.21
CA ALA A 224 -21.74 -8.76 13.12
C ALA A 224 -21.17 -8.11 11.86
N THR A 225 -20.36 -8.85 11.12
CA THR A 225 -19.87 -8.48 9.79
C THR A 225 -20.58 -9.25 8.68
N LEU A 226 -21.16 -10.40 9.01
CA LEU A 226 -22.00 -11.22 8.15
C LEU A 226 -23.04 -11.93 9.01
N LEU A 227 -24.31 -11.77 8.66
CA LEU A 227 -25.38 -12.67 9.08
C LEU A 227 -25.92 -13.36 7.84
N GLU A 228 -25.54 -14.61 7.58
CA GLU A 228 -26.02 -15.39 6.45
C GLU A 228 -27.06 -16.40 6.94
N ILE A 229 -28.28 -16.33 6.42
CA ILE A 229 -29.30 -17.38 6.52
C ILE A 229 -29.32 -18.09 5.17
N LYS A 230 -28.73 -19.28 5.14
CA LYS A 230 -28.63 -20.06 3.90
C LYS A 230 -29.99 -20.59 3.46
N THR A 231 -30.82 -20.95 4.43
CA THR A 231 -32.15 -21.52 4.17
C THR A 231 -33.18 -20.94 5.13
N LEU A 232 -33.91 -19.94 4.63
CA LEU A 232 -35.16 -19.46 5.21
C LEU A 232 -36.31 -20.23 4.57
N ALA A 233 -36.83 -21.22 5.29
CA ALA A 233 -37.87 -22.13 4.82
C ALA A 233 -39.26 -21.55 5.10
N SER A 234 -40.17 -21.68 4.15
CA SER A 234 -41.59 -21.38 4.35
C SER A 234 -42.36 -22.67 4.61
N SER A 235 -43.08 -22.70 5.73
CA SER A 235 -43.99 -23.79 6.05
C SER A 235 -45.24 -23.76 5.17
N PRO A 236 -45.91 -24.91 4.94
CA PRO A 236 -47.18 -24.94 4.20
C PRO A 236 -48.28 -24.04 4.78
N GLU A 237 -48.24 -23.77 6.10
CA GLU A 237 -49.17 -22.89 6.79
C GLU A 237 -48.77 -21.39 6.70
N GLY A 238 -47.71 -21.06 5.95
CA GLY A 238 -47.27 -19.70 5.64
C GLY A 238 -46.44 -19.01 6.72
N GLY A 239 -45.82 -19.77 7.63
CA GLY A 239 -44.85 -19.28 8.62
C GLY A 239 -43.39 -19.49 8.18
N LEU A 240 -42.50 -18.54 8.46
CA LEU A 240 -41.08 -18.62 8.11
C LEU A 240 -40.21 -19.21 9.23
N THR A 241 -39.17 -19.98 8.86
CA THR A 241 -38.23 -20.57 9.82
C THR A 241 -36.81 -20.61 9.26
N CYS A 242 -35.83 -20.15 10.04
CA CYS A 242 -34.41 -20.25 9.72
C CYS A 242 -33.91 -21.65 10.03
N THR A 243 -33.57 -22.41 9.00
CA THR A 243 -33.10 -23.80 9.17
C THR A 243 -31.59 -23.94 9.13
N ASP A 244 -30.87 -22.97 8.57
CA ASP A 244 -29.42 -22.95 8.46
C ASP A 244 -28.93 -21.48 8.45
N ALA A 245 -27.93 -21.20 9.30
CA ALA A 245 -27.33 -19.89 9.44
C ALA A 245 -25.84 -19.96 9.72
N LYS A 246 -25.10 -18.99 9.16
CA LYS A 246 -23.66 -18.80 9.35
C LYS A 246 -23.37 -17.34 9.67
N PHE A 247 -22.86 -17.10 10.88
CA PHE A 247 -22.57 -15.74 11.34
C PHE A 247 -21.07 -15.51 11.50
N SER A 248 -20.64 -14.29 11.15
CA SER A 248 -19.29 -13.80 11.39
C SER A 248 -19.31 -12.43 12.04
N PHE A 249 -18.37 -12.18 12.94
CA PHE A 249 -18.31 -10.97 13.77
C PHE A 249 -17.01 -10.20 13.58
N ASP A 250 -17.00 -8.95 14.01
CA ASP A 250 -15.82 -8.08 13.98
C ASP A 250 -14.87 -8.43 15.14
N ASP A 251 -13.67 -8.89 14.83
CA ASP A 251 -12.63 -9.19 15.81
C ASP A 251 -12.23 -7.97 16.64
N ALA A 252 -12.33 -6.75 16.08
CA ALA A 252 -12.07 -5.53 16.84
C ALA A 252 -13.10 -5.29 17.96
N ALA A 253 -14.25 -5.95 17.92
CA ALA A 253 -15.28 -5.89 18.94
C ALA A 253 -15.04 -6.84 20.12
N ALA A 254 -14.00 -7.69 20.09
CA ALA A 254 -13.73 -8.70 21.12
C ALA A 254 -13.76 -8.15 22.56
N LYS A 255 -13.24 -6.94 22.77
CA LYS A 255 -13.22 -6.30 24.10
C LYS A 255 -14.61 -6.02 24.67
N ARG A 256 -15.59 -5.72 23.81
CA ARG A 256 -16.98 -5.41 24.18
C ARG A 256 -17.94 -6.60 24.02
N GLN A 257 -17.58 -7.60 23.22
CA GLN A 257 -18.37 -8.82 22.96
C GLN A 257 -17.82 -10.07 23.68
N LYS A 258 -17.45 -9.95 24.96
CA LYS A 258 -16.73 -11.02 25.68
C LYS A 258 -17.45 -12.37 25.71
N SER A 259 -18.77 -12.39 25.92
CA SER A 259 -19.56 -13.63 25.94
C SER A 259 -19.56 -14.32 24.58
N LEU A 260 -19.67 -13.56 23.50
CA LEU A 260 -19.64 -14.10 22.14
C LEU A 260 -18.25 -14.66 21.78
N PHE A 261 -17.17 -13.98 22.16
CA PHE A 261 -15.82 -14.47 21.89
C PHE A 261 -15.42 -15.65 22.78
N ALA A 262 -16.12 -15.89 23.89
CA ALA A 262 -15.95 -17.10 24.69
C ALA A 262 -16.47 -18.37 24.00
N GLU A 263 -17.32 -18.21 22.98
CA GLU A 263 -17.88 -19.29 22.17
C GLU A 263 -16.94 -19.75 21.03
N ARG A 264 -15.77 -19.12 20.88
CA ARG A 264 -14.79 -19.44 19.83
C ARG A 264 -14.29 -20.89 19.97
N ASP A 265 -14.40 -21.65 18.89
CA ASP A 265 -13.94 -23.02 18.81
C ASP A 265 -12.61 -23.12 18.05
N THR A 266 -11.51 -23.03 18.80
CA THR A 266 -10.15 -23.11 18.22
C THR A 266 -9.76 -24.49 17.71
N GLU A 267 -10.50 -25.57 18.05
CA GLU A 267 -10.19 -26.92 17.57
C GLU A 267 -10.42 -27.09 16.07
N HIS A 268 -11.30 -26.24 15.51
CA HIS A 268 -11.65 -26.20 14.08
C HIS A 268 -10.86 -25.14 13.30
N GLU A 269 -9.94 -24.44 13.97
CA GLU A 269 -9.04 -23.46 13.36
C GLU A 269 -7.68 -24.10 13.05
N ILE A 270 -6.86 -23.41 12.25
CA ILE A 270 -5.52 -23.88 11.90
C ILE A 270 -4.61 -23.68 13.13
N PRO A 271 -4.00 -24.74 13.70
CA PRO A 271 -3.25 -24.64 14.95
C PRO A 271 -2.12 -23.60 14.93
N GLU A 272 -1.41 -23.49 13.81
CA GLU A 272 -0.33 -22.53 13.60
C GLU A 272 -0.86 -21.09 13.60
N GLU A 273 -2.06 -20.85 13.07
CA GLU A 273 -2.70 -19.53 13.07
C GLU A 273 -3.11 -19.13 14.50
N VAL A 274 -3.68 -20.06 15.26
CA VAL A 274 -4.08 -19.86 16.67
C VAL A 274 -2.86 -19.61 17.55
N GLU A 275 -1.76 -20.33 17.33
CA GLU A 275 -0.51 -20.12 18.05
C GLU A 275 0.10 -18.77 17.73
N ALA A 276 0.21 -18.41 16.44
CA ALA A 276 0.71 -17.12 15.98
C ALA A 276 -0.04 -15.93 16.64
N GLU A 277 -1.37 -16.05 16.78
CA GLU A 277 -2.21 -15.02 17.39
C GLU A 277 -1.77 -14.62 18.80
N LYS A 278 -1.33 -15.58 19.60
CA LYS A 278 -0.95 -15.37 21.01
C LYS A 278 0.23 -14.40 21.14
N TYR A 279 1.02 -14.27 20.09
CA TYR A 279 2.18 -13.40 20.01
C TYR A 279 1.93 -12.16 19.13
N GLY A 280 0.68 -11.90 18.75
CA GLY A 280 0.31 -10.79 17.88
C GLY A 280 0.75 -10.97 16.42
N LEU A 281 1.08 -12.20 16.01
CA LEU A 281 1.45 -12.53 14.64
C LEU A 281 0.20 -12.86 13.82
N VAL A 282 0.11 -12.32 12.60
CA VAL A 282 -0.91 -12.74 11.62
C VAL A 282 -0.27 -13.73 10.68
N TYR A 283 -0.51 -15.01 10.94
CA TYR A 283 -0.05 -16.13 10.11
C TYR A 283 -1.21 -16.66 9.26
N VAL A 284 -0.94 -17.01 8.01
CA VAL A 284 -1.84 -17.76 7.13
C VAL A 284 -1.04 -18.83 6.39
N HIS A 285 -1.54 -20.07 6.41
CA HIS A 285 -0.93 -21.19 5.71
C HIS A 285 -1.07 -21.04 4.17
N MET A 286 -0.01 -21.34 3.42
CA MET A 286 0.00 -21.33 1.95
C MET A 286 0.66 -22.60 1.39
N ASP A 287 0.45 -22.85 0.10
CA ASP A 287 1.00 -24.02 -0.57
C ASP A 287 2.30 -23.70 -1.33
N GLY A 288 3.43 -23.79 -0.63
CA GLY A 288 4.74 -23.46 -1.15
C GLY A 288 5.87 -23.98 -0.27
N ASP A 289 7.11 -23.62 -0.61
CA ASP A 289 8.33 -24.08 0.06
C ASP A 289 9.25 -22.95 0.55
N ILE A 290 8.85 -21.69 0.38
CA ILE A 290 9.56 -20.52 0.91
C ILE A 290 8.79 -19.95 2.09
N GLY A 291 9.32 -20.14 3.30
CA GLY A 291 8.80 -19.48 4.49
C GLY A 291 9.14 -17.99 4.46
N ASN A 292 8.27 -17.12 4.96
CA ASN A 292 8.61 -15.70 5.10
C ASN A 292 8.18 -15.10 6.43
N VAL A 293 8.94 -14.08 6.86
CA VAL A 293 8.65 -13.24 8.02
C VAL A 293 8.76 -11.80 7.58
N VAL A 294 7.67 -11.05 7.71
CA VAL A 294 7.57 -9.68 7.22
C VAL A 294 6.87 -8.82 8.26
N ASN A 295 7.19 -7.52 8.32
CA ASN A 295 6.46 -6.59 9.16
C ASN A 295 5.52 -5.71 8.31
N GLY A 296 4.24 -5.68 8.70
CA GLY A 296 3.15 -4.99 8.01
C GLY A 296 2.49 -5.85 6.93
N ALA A 297 1.17 -6.02 7.03
CA ALA A 297 0.37 -6.85 6.13
C ALA A 297 0.54 -6.50 4.64
N GLY A 298 0.62 -5.22 4.30
CA GLY A 298 0.84 -4.78 2.92
C GLY A 298 2.19 -5.24 2.35
N LEU A 299 3.25 -5.16 3.15
CA LEU A 299 4.58 -5.64 2.75
C LEU A 299 4.62 -7.16 2.72
N ALA A 300 3.92 -7.85 3.62
CA ALA A 300 3.81 -9.31 3.62
C ALA A 300 3.13 -9.82 2.34
N MET A 301 2.03 -9.19 1.91
CA MET A 301 1.40 -9.49 0.61
C MET A 301 2.35 -9.23 -0.56
N ALA A 302 2.98 -8.04 -0.60
CA ALA A 302 3.91 -7.69 -1.67
C ALA A 302 5.15 -8.63 -1.70
N THR A 303 5.57 -9.15 -0.56
CA THR A 303 6.67 -10.12 -0.47
C THR A 303 6.26 -11.46 -1.07
N ASN A 304 5.06 -11.93 -0.77
CA ASN A 304 4.51 -13.15 -1.40
C ASN A 304 4.36 -12.98 -2.91
N ASP A 305 3.86 -11.83 -3.35
CA ASP A 305 3.73 -11.53 -4.78
C ASP A 305 5.10 -11.45 -5.46
N ALA A 306 6.10 -10.86 -4.80
CA ALA A 306 7.46 -10.78 -5.31
C ALA A 306 8.12 -12.17 -5.42
N ILE A 307 7.90 -13.06 -4.44
CA ILE A 307 8.35 -14.45 -4.50
C ILE A 307 7.72 -15.14 -5.73
N ALA A 308 6.40 -15.03 -5.89
CA ALA A 308 5.67 -15.64 -7.00
C ALA A 308 6.12 -15.08 -8.36
N LEU A 309 6.31 -13.76 -8.46
CA LEU A 309 6.79 -13.08 -9.66
C LEU A 309 8.15 -13.61 -10.14
N HIS A 310 9.00 -14.05 -9.21
CA HIS A 310 10.32 -14.62 -9.50
C HIS A 310 10.32 -16.16 -9.54
N GLY A 311 9.15 -16.78 -9.62
CA GLY A 311 8.99 -18.23 -9.81
C GLY A 311 9.09 -19.08 -8.53
N GLY A 312 9.14 -18.46 -7.36
CA GLY A 312 9.05 -19.17 -6.07
C GLY A 312 7.61 -19.35 -5.60
N ALA A 313 7.41 -20.15 -4.54
CA ALA A 313 6.11 -20.35 -3.92
C ALA A 313 6.20 -20.13 -2.40
N SER A 314 5.44 -19.16 -1.88
CA SER A 314 5.37 -18.91 -0.44
C SER A 314 4.66 -20.05 0.29
N ALA A 315 5.28 -20.58 1.34
CA ALA A 315 4.70 -21.56 2.25
C ALA A 315 3.74 -20.94 3.27
N ASN A 316 3.85 -19.63 3.50
CA ASN A 316 2.99 -18.89 4.41
C ASN A 316 2.87 -17.42 4.02
N PHE A 317 1.88 -16.75 4.62
CA PHE A 317 1.88 -15.31 4.85
C PHE A 317 2.14 -15.11 6.34
N LEU A 318 3.06 -14.21 6.71
CA LEU A 318 3.27 -13.85 8.13
C LEU A 318 3.56 -12.35 8.25
N ASP A 319 2.67 -11.66 8.94
CA ASP A 319 2.86 -10.30 9.42
C ASP A 319 3.23 -10.32 10.91
N ALA A 320 4.44 -9.87 11.22
CA ALA A 320 4.99 -9.74 12.56
C ALA A 320 4.56 -8.44 13.28
N GLY A 321 3.70 -7.64 12.65
CA GLY A 321 3.26 -6.34 13.15
C GLY A 321 4.37 -5.28 13.12
N GLY A 322 4.14 -4.14 13.77
CA GLY A 322 5.10 -3.03 13.77
C GLY A 322 6.36 -3.22 14.65
N GLN A 323 6.49 -4.34 15.36
CA GLN A 323 7.57 -4.59 16.32
C GLN A 323 8.22 -5.95 16.06
N ALA A 324 9.37 -5.93 15.37
CA ALA A 324 10.20 -7.10 15.12
C ALA A 324 11.08 -7.44 16.35
N THR A 325 10.45 -7.82 17.48
CA THR A 325 11.17 -8.18 18.70
C THR A 325 11.79 -9.58 18.59
N MET A 326 12.75 -9.89 19.46
CA MET A 326 13.35 -11.23 19.51
C MET A 326 12.31 -12.32 19.78
N GLU A 327 11.37 -12.10 20.72
CA GLU A 327 10.32 -13.08 21.05
C GLU A 327 9.40 -13.38 19.86
N THR A 328 8.95 -12.35 19.14
CA THR A 328 8.09 -12.54 17.97
C THR A 328 8.84 -13.24 16.83
N MET A 329 10.15 -12.97 16.68
CA MET A 329 11.01 -13.67 15.71
C MET A 329 11.21 -15.15 16.05
N VAL A 330 11.47 -15.48 17.32
CA VAL A 330 11.58 -16.88 17.78
C VAL A 330 10.31 -17.63 17.41
N LYS A 331 9.13 -17.09 17.74
CA LYS A 331 7.86 -17.75 17.47
C LYS A 331 7.52 -17.84 16.00
N ALA A 332 7.82 -16.81 15.21
CA ALA A 332 7.69 -16.86 13.76
C ALA A 332 8.53 -17.99 13.15
N PHE A 333 9.81 -18.12 13.56
CA PHE A 333 10.69 -19.17 13.08
C PHE A 333 10.27 -20.56 13.57
N GLU A 334 9.84 -20.71 14.82
CA GLU A 334 9.31 -22.00 15.32
C GLU A 334 8.15 -22.50 14.47
N ILE A 335 7.19 -21.63 14.16
CA ILE A 335 6.01 -21.99 13.35
C ILE A 335 6.43 -22.38 11.94
N ILE A 336 7.30 -21.58 11.30
CA ILE A 336 7.76 -21.83 9.92
C ILE A 336 8.59 -23.12 9.83
N LEU A 337 9.49 -23.38 10.79
CA LEU A 337 10.41 -24.51 10.75
C LEU A 337 9.74 -25.86 11.07
N ARG A 338 8.54 -25.87 11.66
CA ARG A 338 7.76 -27.10 11.84
C ARG A 338 7.24 -27.64 10.50
N ASP A 339 7.00 -26.75 9.53
CA ASP A 339 6.55 -27.13 8.20
C ASP A 339 7.73 -27.71 7.38
N GLN A 340 7.70 -29.04 7.20
CA GLN A 340 8.74 -29.78 6.50
C GLN A 340 8.84 -29.44 5.00
N ARG A 341 7.85 -28.75 4.42
CA ARG A 341 7.91 -28.27 3.04
C ARG A 341 8.85 -27.09 2.89
N VAL A 342 9.09 -26.33 3.95
CA VAL A 342 9.90 -25.11 3.93
C VAL A 342 11.37 -25.45 3.73
N LYS A 343 11.94 -24.95 2.63
CA LYS A 343 13.36 -25.16 2.24
C LYS A 343 14.21 -23.91 2.40
N THR A 344 13.61 -22.73 2.50
CA THR A 344 14.28 -21.42 2.65
C THR A 344 13.39 -20.49 3.45
N ILE A 345 13.98 -19.58 4.22
CA ILE A 345 13.27 -18.47 4.87
C ILE A 345 13.67 -17.13 4.24
N LEU A 346 12.69 -16.31 3.89
CA LEU A 346 12.88 -14.89 3.52
C LEU A 346 12.39 -14.00 4.66
N VAL A 347 13.31 -13.27 5.28
CA VAL A 347 13.00 -12.21 6.25
C VAL A 347 13.07 -10.87 5.53
N ASN A 348 11.94 -10.15 5.45
CA ASN A 348 11.87 -8.84 4.82
C ASN A 348 11.32 -7.83 5.84
N ILE A 349 12.22 -7.04 6.45
CA ILE A 349 11.84 -6.08 7.50
C ILE A 349 12.14 -4.65 7.06
N TYR A 350 11.13 -3.80 7.17
CA TYR A 350 11.24 -2.36 7.05
C TYR A 350 11.16 -1.73 8.45
N GLY A 351 12.32 -1.41 9.03
CA GLY A 351 12.45 -0.99 10.43
C GLY A 351 11.79 0.33 10.78
N GLY A 352 11.48 1.18 9.79
CA GLY A 352 10.86 2.50 10.04
C GLY A 352 11.75 3.34 10.96
N ILE A 353 11.28 3.58 12.20
CA ILE A 353 12.01 4.29 13.25
C ILE A 353 12.99 3.41 14.04
N THR A 354 12.96 2.10 13.87
CA THR A 354 13.87 1.17 14.54
C THR A 354 15.18 1.08 13.75
N ARG A 355 16.31 1.02 14.46
CA ARG A 355 17.63 0.85 13.84
C ARG A 355 17.82 -0.56 13.28
N GLY A 356 18.61 -0.67 12.21
CA GLY A 356 18.85 -1.94 11.52
C GLY A 356 19.63 -2.96 12.35
N ASP A 357 20.56 -2.50 13.18
CA ASP A 357 21.36 -3.35 14.08
C ASP A 357 20.49 -4.03 15.15
N MET A 358 19.57 -3.29 15.79
CA MET A 358 18.66 -3.86 16.78
C MET A 358 17.75 -4.97 16.21
N ILE A 359 17.31 -4.80 14.96
CA ILE A 359 16.51 -5.82 14.25
C ILE A 359 17.39 -7.01 13.91
N ALA A 360 18.61 -6.78 13.42
CA ALA A 360 19.56 -7.84 13.10
C ALA A 360 19.93 -8.66 14.35
N GLU A 361 20.14 -8.01 15.50
CA GLU A 361 20.38 -8.68 16.78
C GLU A 361 19.20 -9.55 17.21
N SER A 362 17.96 -9.07 17.01
CA SER A 362 16.76 -9.84 17.30
C SER A 362 16.66 -11.11 16.43
N ILE A 363 16.96 -11.00 15.13
CA ILE A 363 16.98 -12.14 14.20
C ILE A 363 18.09 -13.13 14.57
N LEU A 364 19.31 -12.63 14.85
CA LEU A 364 20.44 -13.47 15.24
C LEU A 364 20.23 -14.14 16.59
N GLY A 365 19.62 -13.44 17.55
CA GLY A 365 19.23 -13.98 18.85
C GLY A 365 18.23 -15.12 18.68
N ALA A 366 17.17 -14.91 17.91
CA ALA A 366 16.16 -15.93 17.63
C ALA A 366 16.75 -17.16 16.93
N ALA A 367 17.61 -16.95 15.92
CA ALA A 367 18.28 -18.05 15.23
C ALA A 367 19.25 -18.83 16.14
N LYS A 368 19.90 -18.19 17.11
CA LYS A 368 20.76 -18.87 18.10
C LYS A 368 19.95 -19.71 19.08
N GLU A 369 18.82 -19.19 19.56
CA GLU A 369 17.95 -19.86 20.53
C GLU A 369 17.36 -21.16 19.97
N LEU A 370 16.95 -21.15 18.69
CA LEU A 370 16.42 -22.32 18.00
C LEU A 370 17.50 -23.33 17.58
N GLY A 371 18.77 -23.00 17.80
CA GLY A 371 19.91 -23.78 17.32
C GLY A 371 20.19 -23.54 15.82
N PRO A 372 21.23 -24.18 15.26
CA PRO A 372 21.66 -23.91 13.88
C PRO A 372 20.53 -24.18 12.88
N LEU A 373 20.10 -23.13 12.20
CA LEU A 373 19.13 -23.21 11.11
C LEU A 373 19.68 -24.12 10.02
N LYS A 374 18.98 -25.23 9.74
CA LYS A 374 19.38 -26.22 8.73
C LYS A 374 19.04 -25.80 7.30
N ILE A 375 18.24 -24.75 7.16
CA ILE A 375 17.80 -24.19 5.89
C ILE A 375 18.35 -22.77 5.71
N PRO A 376 18.66 -22.33 4.48
CA PRO A 376 19.14 -20.99 4.21
C PRO A 376 18.11 -19.93 4.62
N MET A 377 18.61 -18.81 5.12
CA MET A 377 17.83 -17.62 5.45
C MET A 377 18.37 -16.43 4.67
N VAL A 378 17.49 -15.80 3.89
CA VAL A 378 17.77 -14.55 3.19
C VAL A 378 17.15 -13.42 3.99
N VAL A 379 17.95 -12.45 4.39
CA VAL A 379 17.48 -11.30 5.18
C VAL A 379 17.64 -10.03 4.37
N ARG A 380 16.53 -9.29 4.22
CA ARG A 380 16.49 -7.96 3.66
C ARG A 380 16.02 -6.99 4.74
N LEU A 381 16.90 -6.08 5.16
CA LEU A 381 16.61 -5.03 6.13
C LEU A 381 16.66 -3.67 5.46
N GLN A 382 15.65 -2.83 5.70
CA GLN A 382 15.71 -1.40 5.42
C GLN A 382 15.29 -0.64 6.68
N ALA A 383 16.18 0.10 7.29
CA ALA A 383 16.00 0.72 8.61
C ALA A 383 16.82 2.02 8.71
N LEU A 384 16.74 2.71 9.85
CA LEU A 384 17.65 3.84 10.13
C LEU A 384 19.10 3.37 9.95
N PRO A 385 19.95 4.16 9.25
CA PRO A 385 21.32 3.79 9.01
C PRO A 385 22.09 3.70 10.32
N ASP A 386 22.99 2.73 10.41
CA ASP A 386 23.92 2.65 11.53
C ASP A 386 25.03 3.70 11.33
N LEU A 387 24.91 4.80 12.06
CA LEU A 387 25.95 5.83 12.08
C LEU A 387 27.05 5.38 13.04
N ASP A 388 28.24 5.13 12.51
CA ASP A 388 29.44 4.78 13.28
C ASP A 388 29.57 5.71 14.51
N PRO A 389 29.43 5.20 15.74
CA PRO A 389 29.37 6.04 16.94
C PRO A 389 30.65 6.86 17.17
N VAL A 390 31.81 6.33 16.75
CA VAL A 390 33.10 7.03 16.89
C VAL A 390 33.16 8.20 15.93
N LYS A 391 32.78 7.98 14.66
CA LYS A 391 32.71 9.05 13.65
C LYS A 391 31.65 10.09 13.99
N LEU A 392 30.51 9.65 14.52
CA LEU A 392 29.42 10.53 14.93
C LEU A 392 29.86 11.45 16.06
N ALA A 393 30.52 10.91 17.09
CA ALA A 393 31.03 11.69 18.22
C ALA A 393 32.10 12.72 17.78
N ASP A 394 33.05 12.33 16.93
CA ASP A 394 34.07 13.24 16.38
C ASP A 394 33.46 14.34 15.47
N PHE A 395 32.43 13.98 14.68
CA PHE A 395 31.67 14.97 13.91
C PHE A 395 30.92 15.93 14.83
N HIS A 396 30.22 15.44 15.85
CA HIS A 396 29.50 16.25 16.84
C HIS A 396 30.43 17.23 17.55
N GLU A 397 31.60 16.78 17.98
CA GLU A 397 32.62 17.65 18.61
C GLU A 397 33.08 18.76 17.65
N THR A 398 33.30 18.43 16.38
CA THR A 398 33.70 19.42 15.36
C THR A 398 32.56 20.41 15.09
N LEU A 399 31.33 19.91 14.95
CA LEU A 399 30.14 20.73 14.67
C LEU A 399 29.92 21.77 15.78
N GLN A 400 30.01 21.37 17.04
CA GLN A 400 29.79 22.26 18.19
C GLN A 400 30.84 23.37 18.30
N LYS A 401 32.07 23.13 17.82
CA LYS A 401 33.16 24.13 17.80
C LYS A 401 33.13 25.03 16.56
N SER A 402 32.41 24.62 15.52
CA SER A 402 32.38 25.31 14.23
C SER A 402 31.56 26.59 14.29
N LYS A 403 32.14 27.70 13.83
CA LYS A 403 31.47 29.01 13.73
C LYS A 403 31.21 29.40 12.27
N ARG A 404 32.07 28.95 11.36
CA ARG A 404 31.96 29.17 9.91
C ARG A 404 31.75 27.82 9.21
N ILE A 405 30.52 27.59 8.76
CA ILE A 405 30.12 26.33 8.14
C ILE A 405 29.61 26.63 6.74
N VAL A 406 30.03 25.86 5.74
CA VAL A 406 29.51 25.99 4.37
C VAL A 406 28.93 24.65 3.93
N ALA A 407 27.72 24.65 3.37
CA ALA A 407 27.11 23.46 2.78
C ALA A 407 26.95 23.61 1.28
N VAL A 408 27.21 22.54 0.52
CA VAL A 408 26.72 22.38 -0.84
C VAL A 408 25.59 21.36 -0.84
N ILE A 409 24.43 21.76 -1.35
CA ILE A 409 23.21 20.97 -1.34
C ILE A 409 22.87 20.56 -2.77
N GLY A 410 22.49 19.31 -2.97
CA GLY A 410 21.95 18.82 -4.23
C GLY A 410 20.65 18.05 -4.09
N ALA A 411 20.21 17.48 -5.22
CA ALA A 411 18.87 16.93 -5.37
C ALA A 411 18.55 15.78 -4.40
N GLY A 412 19.56 15.10 -3.85
CA GLY A 412 19.39 14.06 -2.84
C GLY A 412 18.71 14.56 -1.55
N LEU A 413 18.79 15.87 -1.24
CA LEU A 413 18.07 16.45 -0.10
C LEU A 413 16.53 16.38 -0.26
N SER A 414 16.05 16.50 -1.50
CA SER A 414 14.63 16.63 -1.84
C SER A 414 13.96 15.29 -2.23
N VAL A 415 14.71 14.18 -2.22
CA VAL A 415 14.19 12.85 -2.61
C VAL A 415 13.07 12.39 -1.67
N SER A 416 13.28 12.51 -0.36
CA SER A 416 12.27 12.21 0.66
C SER A 416 11.03 13.11 0.59
N SER A 417 11.12 14.24 -0.11
CA SER A 417 9.98 15.13 -0.40
C SER A 417 9.19 14.72 -1.65
N GLY A 418 9.54 13.59 -2.27
CA GLY A 418 8.89 13.07 -3.48
C GLY A 418 9.45 13.62 -4.79
N LEU A 419 10.53 14.41 -4.76
CA LEU A 419 11.11 15.02 -5.95
C LEU A 419 12.22 14.14 -6.56
N ALA A 420 12.13 13.92 -7.87
CA ALA A 420 13.09 13.10 -8.59
C ALA A 420 14.48 13.75 -8.65
N THR A 421 15.54 12.96 -8.43
CA THR A 421 16.91 13.41 -8.70
C THR A 421 17.12 13.64 -10.20
N PHE A 422 18.02 14.57 -10.53
CA PHE A 422 18.51 14.71 -11.89
C PHE A 422 19.30 13.44 -12.30
N ARG A 423 20.35 13.04 -11.57
CA ARG A 423 21.16 11.85 -11.87
C ARG A 423 20.87 10.74 -10.85
N GLY A 424 20.69 9.49 -11.29
CA GLY A 424 20.43 8.35 -10.38
C GLY A 424 19.75 7.17 -11.07
N ALA A 425 19.46 6.09 -10.32
CA ALA A 425 18.81 4.90 -10.86
C ALA A 425 17.45 5.22 -11.54
N ASN A 426 16.78 6.24 -11.00
CA ASN A 426 15.50 6.80 -11.46
C ASN A 426 15.63 8.26 -11.96
N GLY A 427 16.84 8.70 -12.34
CA GLY A 427 17.10 10.10 -12.70
C GLY A 427 16.49 10.50 -14.05
N LEU A 428 16.03 11.75 -14.16
CA LEU A 428 15.38 12.33 -15.35
C LEU A 428 16.20 12.20 -16.67
N TRP A 429 17.49 11.86 -16.57
CA TRP A 429 18.47 11.93 -17.66
C TRP A 429 18.67 10.62 -18.40
N ARG A 430 18.15 9.50 -17.87
CA ARG A 430 18.54 8.18 -18.38
C ARG A 430 18.02 7.87 -19.79
N ASN A 431 16.97 8.58 -20.24
CA ASN A 431 16.22 8.19 -21.44
C ASN A 431 15.94 9.35 -22.43
N GLN A 432 16.43 10.57 -22.20
CA GLN A 432 16.08 11.74 -23.05
C GLN A 432 17.23 12.75 -23.18
N ASP A 433 17.32 13.39 -24.35
CA ASP A 433 18.18 14.56 -24.56
C ASP A 433 17.57 15.79 -23.86
N ILE A 434 17.93 15.95 -22.58
CA ILE A 434 17.43 17.02 -21.72
C ILE A 434 17.78 18.41 -22.25
N THR A 435 18.79 18.53 -23.12
CA THR A 435 19.18 19.84 -23.69
C THR A 435 18.08 20.41 -24.59
N GLN A 436 17.15 19.58 -25.09
CA GLN A 436 15.98 20.07 -25.83
C GLN A 436 15.01 20.88 -24.95
N VAL A 437 14.94 20.59 -23.65
CA VAL A 437 14.00 21.22 -22.72
C VAL A 437 14.66 22.05 -21.62
N ALA A 438 15.99 22.01 -21.52
CA ALA A 438 16.77 22.73 -20.51
C ALA A 438 18.03 23.38 -21.10
N SER A 439 17.95 23.96 -22.30
CA SER A 439 19.00 24.79 -22.89
C SER A 439 18.41 26.07 -23.52
N PRO A 440 19.20 27.16 -23.66
CA PRO A 440 18.78 28.34 -24.40
C PRO A 440 18.44 28.03 -25.86
N ALA A 441 19.12 27.05 -26.47
CA ALA A 441 18.84 26.62 -27.83
C ALA A 441 17.49 25.89 -27.93
N GLY A 442 17.17 25.04 -26.96
CA GLY A 442 15.88 24.38 -26.83
C GLY A 442 14.74 25.38 -26.68
N PHE A 443 14.90 26.38 -25.80
CA PHE A 443 13.89 27.41 -25.60
C PHE A 443 13.67 28.31 -26.81
N ARG A 444 14.73 28.68 -27.55
CA ARG A 444 14.58 29.41 -28.83
C ARG A 444 13.89 28.58 -29.90
N HIS A 445 14.03 27.27 -29.84
CA HIS A 445 13.46 26.38 -30.84
C HIS A 445 11.98 26.09 -30.57
N ASP A 446 11.64 25.72 -29.34
CA ASP A 446 10.27 25.44 -28.92
C ASP A 446 10.08 25.85 -27.44
N PRO A 447 9.74 27.12 -27.19
CA PRO A 447 9.56 27.62 -25.82
C PRO A 447 8.36 26.96 -25.12
N GLY A 448 7.38 26.47 -25.87
CA GLY A 448 6.24 25.75 -25.32
C GLY A 448 6.62 24.39 -24.75
N LEU A 449 7.52 23.66 -25.40
CA LEU A 449 8.00 22.35 -24.92
C LEU A 449 8.79 22.51 -23.62
N VAL A 450 9.63 23.56 -23.56
CA VAL A 450 10.34 23.92 -22.34
C VAL A 450 9.35 24.28 -21.22
N TRP A 451 8.35 25.10 -21.51
CA TRP A 451 7.34 25.47 -20.51
C TRP A 451 6.50 24.29 -20.03
N GLN A 452 6.13 23.34 -20.89
CA GLN A 452 5.46 22.10 -20.49
C GLN A 452 6.33 21.28 -19.52
N PHE A 453 7.63 21.17 -19.81
CA PHE A 453 8.58 20.51 -18.92
C PHE A 453 8.67 21.20 -17.55
N TYR A 454 8.82 22.52 -17.52
CA TYR A 454 8.96 23.26 -16.26
C TYR A 454 7.65 23.44 -15.48
N THR A 455 6.51 23.49 -16.14
CA THR A 455 5.18 23.57 -15.49
C THR A 455 4.92 22.32 -14.65
N TYR A 456 5.21 21.13 -15.19
CA TYR A 456 5.05 19.90 -14.44
C TYR A 456 6.01 19.84 -13.24
N ARG A 457 7.25 20.29 -13.43
CA ARG A 457 8.21 20.39 -12.32
C ARG A 457 7.77 21.37 -11.24
N ARG A 458 7.16 22.49 -11.62
CA ARG A 458 6.54 23.45 -10.68
C ARG A 458 5.39 22.79 -9.95
N HIS A 459 4.51 22.07 -10.65
CA HIS A 459 3.38 21.35 -10.08
C HIS A 459 3.83 20.33 -9.02
N ASP A 460 4.81 19.47 -9.33
CA ASP A 460 5.36 18.51 -8.38
C ASP A 460 6.02 19.23 -7.18
N ALA A 461 6.80 20.29 -7.43
CA ALA A 461 7.48 21.04 -6.39
C ALA A 461 6.51 21.79 -5.46
N LEU A 462 5.38 22.31 -5.96
CA LEU A 462 4.34 22.94 -5.14
C LEU A 462 3.74 21.96 -4.13
N ARG A 463 3.47 20.73 -4.59
CA ARG A 463 2.85 19.67 -3.77
C ARG A 463 3.83 19.02 -2.80
N ALA A 464 5.12 19.00 -3.13
CA ALA A 464 6.17 18.53 -2.24
C ALA A 464 6.22 19.35 -0.96
N LYS A 465 6.47 18.69 0.18
CA LYS A 465 6.71 19.33 1.48
C LYS A 465 8.19 19.23 1.85
N PRO A 466 8.78 20.23 2.54
CA PRO A 466 10.16 20.10 2.99
C PRO A 466 10.35 18.86 3.87
N SER A 467 11.44 18.13 3.63
CA SER A 467 11.81 16.96 4.46
C SER A 467 12.41 17.40 5.81
N PRO A 468 12.51 16.50 6.81
CA PRO A 468 13.18 16.79 8.09
C PRO A 468 14.59 17.38 7.92
N ALA A 469 15.33 16.99 6.89
CA ALA A 469 16.64 17.57 6.59
C ALA A 469 16.59 19.05 6.20
N HIS A 470 15.55 19.51 5.49
CA HIS A 470 15.39 20.92 5.18
C HIS A 470 15.19 21.74 6.44
N TYR A 471 14.33 21.25 7.35
CA TYR A 471 14.09 21.88 8.65
C TYR A 471 15.34 21.87 9.54
N ALA A 472 16.08 20.77 9.57
CA ALA A 472 17.35 20.68 10.29
C ALA A 472 18.39 21.71 9.78
N LEU A 473 18.52 21.88 8.46
CA LEU A 473 19.41 22.89 7.88
C LEU A 473 18.94 24.32 8.16
N ALA A 474 17.63 24.57 8.13
CA ALA A 474 17.06 25.88 8.48
C ALA A 474 17.27 26.22 9.97
N GLU A 475 17.16 25.24 10.87
CA GLU A 475 17.47 25.41 12.29
C GLU A 475 18.97 25.66 12.50
N LEU A 476 19.84 24.91 11.81
CA LEU A 476 21.29 25.14 11.86
C LEU A 476 21.64 26.58 11.45
N ALA A 477 21.03 27.09 10.38
CA ALA A 477 21.21 28.46 9.91
C ALA A 477 20.82 29.49 10.97
N ARG A 478 19.69 29.28 11.65
CA ARG A 478 19.23 30.15 12.74
C ARG A 478 20.14 30.10 13.98
N ARG A 479 20.76 28.95 14.27
CA ARG A 479 21.65 28.74 15.43
C ARG A 479 23.09 29.18 15.17
N VAL A 480 23.55 29.12 13.93
CA VAL A 480 24.94 29.39 13.53
C VAL A 480 24.94 30.52 12.50
N PRO A 481 25.14 31.79 12.91
CA PRO A 481 25.13 32.94 12.00
C PRO A 481 26.14 32.83 10.84
N GLY A 482 27.27 32.15 11.05
CA GLY A 482 28.29 31.90 10.02
C GLY A 482 28.03 30.69 9.13
N PHE A 483 26.83 30.09 9.19
CA PHE A 483 26.44 29.03 8.25
C PHE A 483 25.93 29.61 6.94
N VAL A 484 26.43 29.10 5.80
CA VAL A 484 25.92 29.43 4.46
C VAL A 484 25.71 28.16 3.64
N ALA A 485 24.53 28.04 3.04
CA ALA A 485 24.13 26.94 2.17
C ALA A 485 24.12 27.36 0.69
N LEU A 486 24.94 26.68 -0.12
CA LEU A 486 24.98 26.79 -1.57
C LEU A 486 24.10 25.69 -2.17
N THR A 487 22.86 26.03 -2.53
CA THR A 487 21.90 25.06 -3.05
C THR A 487 21.94 24.98 -4.58
N GLN A 488 22.08 23.75 -5.08
CA GLN A 488 21.89 23.42 -6.50
C GLN A 488 20.41 23.13 -6.83
N ASN A 489 19.55 23.02 -5.81
CA ASN A 489 18.14 22.74 -5.99
C ASN A 489 17.39 24.00 -6.34
N VAL A 490 16.42 23.86 -7.24
CA VAL A 490 15.57 24.94 -7.76
C VAL A 490 14.12 24.82 -7.25
N ASP A 491 13.87 23.90 -6.33
CA ASP A 491 12.53 23.46 -5.87
C ASP A 491 11.93 24.31 -4.74
N ASN A 492 12.69 25.29 -4.22
CA ASN A 492 12.28 26.22 -3.16
C ASN A 492 11.94 25.57 -1.80
N LEU A 493 12.19 24.26 -1.61
CA LEU A 493 11.87 23.57 -0.37
C LEU A 493 12.68 24.08 0.83
N SER A 494 13.91 24.55 0.61
CA SER A 494 14.74 25.16 1.67
C SER A 494 14.12 26.45 2.19
N LEU A 495 13.64 27.33 1.30
CA LEU A 495 12.97 28.56 1.69
C LEU A 495 11.64 28.28 2.41
N ARG A 496 10.86 27.31 1.91
CA ARG A 496 9.61 26.85 2.54
C ARG A 496 9.83 26.19 3.91
N ALA A 497 11.01 25.64 4.18
CA ALA A 497 11.40 25.16 5.51
C ALA A 497 11.80 26.30 6.48
N GLY A 498 11.78 27.56 6.03
CA GLY A 498 12.18 28.72 6.82
C GLY A 498 13.69 28.93 6.87
N HIS A 499 14.45 28.45 5.88
CA HIS A 499 15.88 28.72 5.78
C HIS A 499 16.12 30.23 5.53
N PRO A 500 16.94 30.93 6.35
CA PRO A 500 17.17 32.36 6.20
C PRO A 500 17.72 32.71 4.80
N PRO A 501 17.06 33.60 4.02
CA PRO A 501 17.50 33.95 2.67
C PRO A 501 18.92 34.53 2.59
N SER A 502 19.38 35.23 3.64
CA SER A 502 20.75 35.76 3.71
C SER A 502 21.82 34.67 3.78
N GLN A 503 21.46 33.47 4.23
CA GLN A 503 22.36 32.32 4.39
C GLN A 503 22.15 31.25 3.30
N LEU A 504 21.26 31.48 2.32
CA LEU A 504 20.98 30.55 1.23
C LEU A 504 21.33 31.16 -0.14
N LYS A 505 22.17 30.48 -0.92
CA LYS A 505 22.59 30.89 -2.26
C LYS A 505 22.09 29.89 -3.30
N GLU A 506 21.14 30.31 -4.13
CA GLU A 506 20.51 29.50 -5.17
C GLU A 506 21.36 29.45 -6.45
N LEU A 507 22.33 28.54 -6.50
CA LEU A 507 23.31 28.44 -7.60
C LEU A 507 22.62 28.26 -8.98
N HIS A 508 21.57 27.47 -9.04
CA HIS A 508 20.87 27.13 -10.29
C HIS A 508 19.58 27.91 -10.51
N GLY A 509 19.34 28.97 -9.74
CA GLY A 509 18.09 29.75 -9.79
C GLY A 509 16.92 29.05 -9.08
N ASN A 510 15.70 29.38 -9.48
CA ASN A 510 14.49 29.00 -8.74
C ASN A 510 13.30 28.77 -9.70
N LEU A 511 12.60 27.64 -9.55
CA LEU A 511 11.44 27.29 -10.38
C LEU A 511 10.27 28.27 -10.23
N PHE A 512 10.17 28.94 -9.10
CA PHE A 512 9.13 29.91 -8.76
C PHE A 512 9.53 31.35 -9.05
N ALA A 513 10.66 31.55 -9.73
CA ALA A 513 11.02 32.83 -10.31
C ALA A 513 10.89 32.78 -11.84
N LEU A 514 10.35 33.86 -12.42
CA LEU A 514 10.16 34.03 -13.85
C LEU A 514 10.95 35.25 -14.33
N SER A 515 11.65 35.13 -15.46
CA SER A 515 12.42 36.23 -16.02
C SER A 515 11.99 36.52 -17.46
N CYS A 516 11.96 37.79 -17.83
CA CYS A 516 11.74 38.20 -19.21
C CYS A 516 12.90 37.71 -20.08
N VAL A 517 12.61 37.11 -21.23
CA VAL A 517 13.65 36.64 -22.15
C VAL A 517 14.55 37.79 -22.64
N ASN A 518 13.99 39.01 -22.73
CA ASN A 518 14.77 40.21 -23.01
C ASN A 518 15.41 40.79 -21.73
N MET A 519 16.42 40.09 -21.20
CA MET A 519 17.08 40.50 -19.96
C MET A 519 17.80 41.86 -20.08
N ILE A 520 18.44 42.14 -21.21
CA ILE A 520 19.18 43.41 -21.42
C ILE A 520 18.23 44.59 -21.59
N GLY A 521 17.17 44.44 -22.39
CA GLY A 521 16.25 45.54 -22.70
C GLY A 521 15.12 45.73 -21.69
N CYS A 522 14.72 44.69 -20.97
CA CYS A 522 13.60 44.74 -20.02
C CYS A 522 14.03 44.45 -18.58
N GLY A 523 14.79 43.37 -18.36
CA GLY A 523 15.28 42.95 -17.04
C GLY A 523 14.19 42.62 -16.02
N TYR A 524 12.94 42.41 -16.46
CA TYR A 524 11.85 42.05 -15.54
C TYR A 524 12.08 40.65 -14.96
N THR A 525 11.94 40.54 -13.65
CA THR A 525 11.93 39.28 -12.92
C THR A 525 10.76 39.31 -11.94
N ASP A 526 9.98 38.25 -11.93
CA ASP A 526 8.93 37.96 -10.97
C ASP A 526 9.45 36.89 -10.01
N ARG A 527 9.54 37.18 -8.71
CA ARG A 527 9.99 36.22 -7.70
C ARG A 527 8.78 35.77 -6.89
N ASP A 528 8.87 34.56 -6.33
CA ASP A 528 7.81 33.97 -5.49
C ASP A 528 6.47 33.80 -6.22
N ASN A 529 6.54 33.52 -7.52
CA ASN A 529 5.40 33.18 -8.33
C ASN A 529 5.03 31.71 -8.09
N PHE A 530 4.07 31.49 -7.19
CA PHE A 530 3.50 30.18 -6.84
C PHE A 530 2.20 29.87 -7.60
N GLU A 531 1.89 30.62 -8.68
CA GLU A 531 0.74 30.30 -9.52
C GLU A 531 0.97 28.95 -10.22
N GLU A 532 0.03 28.04 -10.04
CA GLU A 532 0.10 26.69 -10.61
C GLU A 532 -0.13 26.71 -12.12
N SER A 533 -1.01 27.59 -12.59
CA SER A 533 -1.31 27.81 -14.01
C SER A 533 -0.76 29.16 -14.47
N LEU A 534 0.28 29.14 -15.29
CA LEU A 534 0.91 30.35 -15.84
C LEU A 534 0.23 30.84 -17.13
N SER A 535 -0.55 29.97 -17.77
CA SER A 535 -1.42 30.29 -18.91
C SER A 535 -2.47 29.19 -19.08
N LEU A 536 -3.58 29.50 -19.77
CA LEU A 536 -4.63 28.51 -20.05
C LEU A 536 -4.15 27.25 -20.79
N ALA A 537 -3.06 27.37 -21.56
CA ALA A 537 -2.46 26.29 -22.34
C ALA A 537 -1.43 25.47 -21.55
N LEU A 538 -1.00 25.97 -20.40
CA LEU A 538 -0.05 25.33 -19.48
C LEU A 538 -0.73 24.96 -18.16
N ASP A 539 -2.05 24.81 -18.14
CA ASP A 539 -2.82 24.50 -16.93
C ASP A 539 -2.76 22.99 -16.63
N PRO A 540 -2.04 22.55 -15.57
CA PRO A 540 -1.89 21.14 -15.27
C PRO A 540 -3.19 20.50 -14.75
N SER A 541 -4.16 21.28 -14.26
CA SER A 541 -5.44 20.76 -13.73
C SER A 541 -6.32 20.11 -14.80
N LYS A 542 -6.20 20.56 -16.05
CA LYS A 542 -6.95 19.99 -17.20
C LYS A 542 -6.47 18.59 -17.58
N ASP A 543 -5.29 18.19 -17.14
CA ASP A 543 -4.74 16.86 -17.33
C ASP A 543 -5.03 15.93 -16.14
N GLU A 544 -5.59 16.42 -15.02
CA GLU A 544 -5.86 15.61 -13.82
C GLU A 544 -6.99 14.58 -14.01
N GLU A 545 -8.02 14.86 -14.82
CA GLU A 545 -9.10 13.89 -15.10
C GLU A 545 -8.58 12.60 -15.78
N ARG A 546 -7.36 12.60 -16.32
CA ARG A 546 -6.70 11.41 -16.90
C ARG A 546 -5.60 10.81 -16.02
N THR A 547 -5.26 11.42 -14.89
CA THR A 547 -3.98 11.16 -14.21
C THR A 547 -4.03 11.15 -12.67
N ILE A 548 -5.20 11.01 -12.05
CA ILE A 548 -5.26 10.71 -10.60
C ILE A 548 -4.75 9.28 -10.36
N GLY A 549 -3.66 9.15 -9.62
CA GLY A 549 -3.34 7.92 -8.88
C GLY A 549 -2.42 6.89 -9.52
N SER A 550 -1.39 7.27 -10.29
CA SER A 550 -0.45 6.27 -10.83
C SER A 550 1.01 6.52 -10.48
N ILE A 551 1.40 6.05 -9.29
CA ILE A 551 2.76 5.54 -9.07
C ILE A 551 2.92 4.35 -10.04
N ASP A 552 3.98 4.27 -10.84
CA ASP A 552 4.35 2.99 -11.47
C ASP A 552 4.58 1.97 -10.34
N PRO A 553 4.12 0.70 -10.46
CA PRO A 553 4.37 -0.35 -9.47
C PRO A 553 5.83 -0.47 -8.95
N ASN A 554 6.80 0.17 -9.61
CA ASN A 554 8.22 0.23 -9.21
C ASN A 554 8.68 1.55 -8.55
N ASN A 555 7.79 2.45 -8.14
CA ASN A 555 8.13 3.72 -7.47
C ASN A 555 9.07 4.62 -8.31
N LYS A 556 8.90 4.61 -9.64
CA LYS A 556 9.65 5.44 -10.58
C LYS A 556 8.85 6.70 -10.95
N PRO A 557 9.49 7.88 -11.08
CA PRO A 557 8.83 9.06 -11.62
C PRO A 557 8.44 8.81 -13.08
N ARG A 558 7.17 9.07 -13.42
CA ARG A 558 6.68 8.97 -14.80
C ARG A 558 7.06 10.25 -15.58
N ALA A 559 7.49 10.10 -16.83
CA ALA A 559 7.59 11.24 -17.75
C ALA A 559 6.19 11.84 -17.98
N SER A 560 6.11 13.16 -18.25
CA SER A 560 4.81 13.83 -18.33
C SER A 560 3.91 13.23 -19.43
N PRO A 561 2.59 13.13 -19.24
CA PRO A 561 1.65 12.68 -20.26
C PRO A 561 1.71 13.49 -21.56
N VAL A 562 2.10 14.76 -21.49
CA VAL A 562 2.27 15.65 -22.67
C VAL A 562 3.56 15.32 -23.44
N LEU A 563 4.63 14.98 -22.74
CA LEU A 563 5.87 14.47 -23.33
C LEU A 563 5.63 13.08 -23.95
N LEU A 564 4.90 12.21 -23.26
CA LEU A 564 4.46 10.91 -23.77
C LEU A 564 3.47 11.04 -24.94
N ALA A 565 2.55 12.01 -24.91
CA ALA A 565 1.61 12.32 -25.99
C ALA A 565 2.30 12.99 -27.18
N GLY A 566 3.33 13.80 -26.95
CA GLY A 566 4.22 14.34 -27.99
C GLY A 566 4.98 13.21 -28.69
N ILE A 567 5.53 12.27 -27.92
CA ILE A 567 6.18 11.05 -28.44
C ILE A 567 5.17 10.20 -29.22
N ALA A 568 3.97 9.95 -28.67
CA ALA A 568 2.93 9.15 -29.30
C ALA A 568 2.40 9.77 -30.61
N ARG A 569 2.13 11.08 -30.62
CA ARG A 569 1.71 11.82 -31.82
C ARG A 569 2.76 11.74 -32.93
N LYS A 570 4.05 11.85 -32.57
CA LYS A 570 5.14 11.77 -33.53
C LYS A 570 5.40 10.34 -34.03
N HIS A 571 5.28 9.33 -33.16
CA HIS A 571 5.36 7.93 -33.55
C HIS A 571 4.23 7.55 -34.52
N ALA A 572 3.01 8.04 -34.29
CA ALA A 572 1.92 7.89 -35.26
C ALA A 572 2.23 8.57 -36.62
N GLN A 573 2.88 9.74 -36.59
CA GLN A 573 3.26 10.49 -37.80
C GLN A 573 4.39 9.81 -38.60
N ILE A 574 5.34 9.14 -37.93
CA ILE A 574 6.48 8.48 -38.56
C ILE A 574 6.16 7.04 -39.00
N LEU A 575 5.44 6.29 -38.17
CA LEU A 575 5.18 4.86 -38.39
C LEU A 575 3.84 4.60 -39.09
N GLY A 576 2.98 5.61 -39.24
CA GLY A 576 1.66 5.49 -39.86
C GLY A 576 0.83 4.38 -39.21
N ASP A 577 0.14 3.58 -40.03
CA ASP A 577 -0.74 2.48 -39.60
C ASP A 577 -0.01 1.35 -38.83
N LYS A 578 1.32 1.38 -38.75
CA LYS A 578 2.11 0.42 -37.96
C LYS A 578 2.27 0.83 -36.49
N TYR A 579 1.77 2.00 -36.10
CA TYR A 579 1.81 2.46 -34.71
C TYR A 579 0.67 1.86 -33.89
N GLU A 580 0.99 0.93 -32.98
CA GLU A 580 0.06 0.42 -31.98
C GLU A 580 0.40 0.98 -30.59
N ALA A 581 -0.43 1.88 -30.06
CA ALA A 581 -0.20 2.61 -28.81
C ALA A 581 -0.01 1.71 -27.56
N ASN A 582 -0.41 0.43 -27.63
CA ASN A 582 -0.43 -0.51 -26.50
C ASN A 582 0.62 -1.63 -26.57
N LYS A 583 1.55 -1.62 -27.54
CA LYS A 583 2.70 -2.54 -27.54
C LYS A 583 3.95 -1.83 -27.02
N PRO A 584 4.62 -2.32 -25.97
CA PRO A 584 5.89 -1.76 -25.55
C PRO A 584 6.91 -2.00 -26.67
N THR A 585 7.51 -0.93 -27.20
CA THR A 585 8.67 -1.02 -28.09
C THR A 585 9.93 -1.31 -27.27
N THR A 586 9.89 -2.37 -26.47
CA THR A 586 11.09 -2.95 -25.87
C THR A 586 11.82 -3.72 -26.96
N ARG A 587 12.75 -3.05 -27.65
CA ARG A 587 13.97 -3.77 -28.02
C ARG A 587 14.67 -4.10 -26.71
N ASP A 588 14.82 -5.38 -26.46
CA ASP A 588 15.49 -6.02 -25.34
C ASP A 588 16.65 -5.18 -24.76
N LEU A 589 16.50 -4.75 -23.50
CA LEU A 589 17.46 -3.90 -22.78
C LEU A 589 18.43 -4.71 -21.90
N THR A 590 18.50 -6.03 -22.08
CA THR A 590 19.42 -6.91 -21.32
C THR A 590 20.91 -6.62 -21.54
N ALA A 591 21.28 -5.75 -22.50
CA ALA A 591 22.67 -5.37 -22.76
C ALA A 591 22.97 -3.90 -22.42
N LEU A 592 22.98 -3.55 -21.13
CA LEU A 592 23.60 -2.30 -20.65
C LEU A 592 24.79 -2.64 -19.74
N LYS A 593 25.96 -2.75 -20.37
CA LYS A 593 27.28 -2.86 -19.72
C LYS A 593 27.94 -1.47 -19.64
N GLY A 594 28.69 -1.26 -18.54
CA GLY A 594 29.97 -0.53 -18.47
C GLY A 594 30.01 0.99 -18.71
N PRO A 595 30.69 1.80 -17.86
CA PRO A 595 30.83 3.26 -18.04
C PRO A 595 31.83 3.73 -19.12
N ASP A 596 32.65 2.85 -19.72
CA ASP A 596 33.89 3.25 -20.41
C ASP A 596 34.00 2.89 -21.93
N GLU A 597 32.90 2.63 -22.64
CA GLU A 597 32.91 2.53 -24.11
C GLU A 597 32.07 3.65 -24.78
N PRO A 598 32.50 4.22 -25.93
CA PRO A 598 31.75 5.25 -26.62
C PRO A 598 30.43 4.68 -27.15
N ALA A 599 29.34 5.41 -26.88
CA ALA A 599 27.97 4.97 -27.18
C ALA A 599 27.80 4.53 -28.64
N PRO A 600 27.19 3.36 -28.92
CA PRO A 600 26.82 3.02 -30.29
C PRO A 600 25.78 4.02 -30.80
N SER A 601 25.88 4.37 -32.07
CA SER A 601 25.00 5.34 -32.75
C SER A 601 23.54 4.90 -32.68
N ASN A 602 22.80 5.45 -31.71
CA ASN A 602 21.38 5.18 -31.52
C ASN A 602 20.56 5.98 -32.55
N PRO A 603 19.82 5.36 -33.48
CA PRO A 603 19.12 6.06 -34.57
C PRO A 603 17.96 6.97 -34.10
N ILE A 604 17.61 6.94 -32.80
CA ILE A 604 16.56 7.79 -32.21
C ILE A 604 17.13 9.11 -31.64
N ALA A 605 18.45 9.24 -31.49
CA ALA A 605 19.11 10.43 -30.92
C ALA A 605 18.91 11.72 -31.75
N GLY A 606 18.37 11.64 -32.97
CA GLY A 606 18.08 12.78 -33.85
C GLY A 606 16.63 13.30 -33.83
N VAL A 607 15.73 12.72 -33.04
CA VAL A 607 14.29 13.06 -33.08
C VAL A 607 13.98 14.23 -32.14
N ARG A 608 13.70 15.43 -32.70
CA ARG A 608 13.32 16.64 -31.94
C ARG A 608 11.84 16.68 -31.57
N LEU A 609 11.51 16.83 -30.30
CA LEU A 609 10.13 16.98 -29.80
C LEU A 609 9.55 18.35 -30.16
N SER A 610 8.22 18.48 -30.30
CA SER A 610 7.55 19.79 -30.41
C SER A 610 6.26 19.83 -29.61
N SER A 611 5.96 20.99 -29.02
CA SER A 611 4.80 21.23 -28.15
C SER A 611 3.51 21.57 -28.90
N GLY A 612 3.62 22.20 -30.07
CA GLY A 612 2.48 22.75 -30.83
C GLY A 612 1.87 24.02 -30.22
N LEU A 613 2.51 24.65 -29.24
CA LEU A 613 2.06 25.91 -28.63
C LEU A 613 2.66 27.13 -29.35
N GLU A 614 1.88 28.20 -29.49
CA GLU A 614 2.34 29.47 -30.03
C GLU A 614 2.83 30.40 -28.92
N GLU A 615 3.66 31.40 -29.23
CA GLU A 615 4.17 32.34 -28.22
C GLU A 615 3.06 33.05 -27.43
N LYS A 616 1.91 33.31 -28.05
CA LYS A 616 0.75 33.95 -27.41
C LYS A 616 0.13 33.09 -26.30
N ASP A 617 0.34 31.77 -26.36
CA ASP A 617 -0.17 30.80 -25.39
C ASP A 617 0.75 30.67 -24.18
N LEU A 618 1.94 31.30 -24.22
CA LEU A 618 2.96 31.25 -23.19
C LEU A 618 2.88 32.47 -22.26
N PRO A 619 3.49 32.40 -21.06
CA PRO A 619 3.42 33.49 -20.08
C PRO A 619 4.06 34.76 -20.64
N GLN A 620 3.30 35.85 -20.70
CA GLN A 620 3.74 37.12 -21.29
C GLN A 620 4.42 38.01 -20.23
N CYS A 621 5.45 38.76 -20.62
CA CYS A 621 6.09 39.70 -19.71
C CYS A 621 5.18 40.91 -19.45
N PRO A 622 4.77 41.18 -18.20
CA PRO A 622 3.86 42.28 -17.89
C PRO A 622 4.52 43.66 -18.06
N LYS A 623 5.85 43.75 -17.93
CA LYS A 623 6.61 45.01 -18.04
C LYS A 623 6.74 45.50 -19.48
N CYS A 624 7.28 44.68 -20.37
CA CYS A 624 7.51 45.10 -21.77
C CYS A 624 6.36 44.79 -22.71
N LYS A 625 5.49 43.81 -22.36
CA LYS A 625 4.37 43.32 -23.18
C LYS A 625 4.75 42.88 -24.60
N LYS A 626 6.05 42.65 -24.85
CA LYS A 626 6.63 42.31 -26.16
C LYS A 626 7.35 40.98 -26.18
N SER A 627 7.67 40.43 -25.02
CA SER A 627 8.45 39.20 -24.88
C SER A 627 7.77 38.26 -23.91
N ILE A 628 7.95 36.96 -24.11
CA ILE A 628 7.53 35.93 -23.16
C ILE A 628 8.46 35.90 -21.94
N LEU A 629 7.95 35.31 -20.86
CA LEU A 629 8.74 34.92 -19.69
C LEU A 629 9.37 33.55 -19.93
N ARG A 630 10.49 33.31 -19.25
CA ARG A 630 11.12 32.00 -19.08
C ARG A 630 11.22 31.66 -17.59
N PRO A 631 11.35 30.37 -17.23
CA PRO A 631 11.80 29.98 -15.90
C PRO A 631 13.16 30.62 -15.59
N ALA A 632 13.31 31.19 -14.39
CA ALA A 632 14.55 31.77 -13.89
C ALA A 632 15.46 30.69 -13.25
N VAL A 633 15.61 29.57 -13.97
CA VAL A 633 16.58 28.52 -13.65
C VAL A 633 17.75 28.58 -14.63
N VAL A 634 18.91 28.08 -14.24
CA VAL A 634 20.09 28.00 -15.11
C VAL A 634 19.96 26.80 -16.04
N TRP A 635 20.14 27.05 -17.34
CA TRP A 635 20.10 26.02 -18.37
C TRP A 635 21.48 25.51 -18.79
N PHE A 636 21.53 24.37 -19.49
CA PHE A 636 22.76 23.87 -20.10
C PHE A 636 23.31 24.85 -21.13
N GLY A 637 24.60 25.15 -21.01
CA GLY A 637 25.29 26.13 -21.85
C GLY A 637 25.04 27.59 -21.42
N GLU A 638 24.28 27.83 -20.36
CA GLU A 638 24.13 29.13 -19.73
C GLU A 638 25.11 29.26 -18.54
N PRO A 639 25.80 30.39 -18.38
CA PRO A 639 26.61 30.63 -17.19
C PRO A 639 25.73 30.71 -15.94
N LEU A 640 26.28 30.31 -14.79
CA LEU A 640 25.63 30.57 -13.50
C LEU A 640 25.48 32.09 -13.29
N PRO A 641 24.49 32.54 -12.49
CA PRO A 641 24.31 33.96 -12.18
C PRO A 641 25.58 34.53 -11.55
N VAL A 642 26.16 35.54 -12.19
CA VAL A 642 27.47 36.11 -11.82
C VAL A 642 27.47 36.55 -10.36
N GLU A 643 26.44 37.28 -9.95
CA GLU A 643 26.26 37.77 -8.57
C GLU A 643 26.31 36.62 -7.55
N VAL A 644 25.62 35.50 -7.82
CA VAL A 644 25.57 34.35 -6.91
C VAL A 644 26.92 33.63 -6.87
N VAL A 645 27.63 33.56 -8.00
CA VAL A 645 28.97 32.96 -8.06
C VAL A 645 29.99 33.84 -7.33
N GLU A 646 29.94 35.15 -7.49
CA GLU A 646 30.81 36.10 -6.78
C GLU A 646 30.56 36.03 -5.27
N GLU A 647 29.30 35.98 -4.84
CA GLU A 647 28.95 35.79 -3.43
C GLU A 647 29.44 34.44 -2.89
N ALA A 648 29.31 33.35 -3.66
CA ALA A 648 29.82 32.05 -3.26
C ALA A 648 31.37 32.05 -3.19
N GLN A 649 32.03 32.68 -4.15
CA GLN A 649 33.49 32.79 -4.21
C GLN A 649 34.04 33.62 -3.04
N ALA A 650 33.35 34.71 -2.68
CA ALA A 650 33.72 35.57 -1.56
C ALA A 650 33.81 34.80 -0.23
N LEU A 651 33.02 33.74 -0.04
CA LEU A 651 33.11 32.87 1.15
C LEU A 651 34.48 32.19 1.27
N PHE A 652 35.11 31.87 0.14
CA PHE A 652 36.40 31.18 0.09
C PHE A 652 37.58 32.14 0.02
N ASP A 653 37.36 33.34 -0.51
CA ASP A 653 38.38 34.40 -0.59
C ASP A 653 38.54 35.16 0.74
N ASP A 654 37.49 35.21 1.58
CA ASP A 654 37.52 35.76 2.93
C ASP A 654 38.69 35.18 3.74
N PRO A 655 39.60 35.99 4.33
CA PRO A 655 40.80 35.50 5.02
C PRO A 655 40.51 34.55 6.18
N GLU A 656 39.33 34.63 6.81
CA GLU A 656 38.96 33.78 7.94
C GLU A 656 38.85 32.29 7.54
N PRO A 657 39.18 31.35 8.45
CA PRO A 657 39.09 29.93 8.18
C PRO A 657 37.63 29.47 8.00
N ILE A 658 37.45 28.36 7.30
CA ILE A 658 36.17 27.62 7.28
C ILE A 658 36.38 26.38 8.13
N ASP A 659 35.52 26.17 9.12
CA ASP A 659 35.70 25.09 10.10
C ASP A 659 35.19 23.74 9.56
N LEU A 660 34.01 23.78 8.93
CA LEU A 660 33.28 22.61 8.47
C LEU A 660 32.64 22.84 7.10
N PHE A 661 32.77 21.84 6.23
CA PHE A 661 32.11 21.82 4.94
C PHE A 661 31.20 20.59 4.80
N LEU A 662 29.92 20.81 4.45
CA LEU A 662 28.93 19.75 4.28
C LEU A 662 28.63 19.53 2.79
N THR A 663 28.76 18.31 2.31
CA THR A 663 28.28 17.91 0.98
C THR A 663 27.05 17.04 1.13
N ILE A 664 25.90 17.54 0.69
CA ILE A 664 24.59 16.93 1.00
C ILE A 664 23.87 16.53 -0.28
N GLY A 665 23.59 15.24 -0.44
CA GLY A 665 22.71 14.74 -1.49
C GLY A 665 23.19 15.09 -2.91
N THR A 666 24.50 15.18 -3.12
CA THR A 666 25.09 15.49 -4.43
C THR A 666 26.29 14.60 -4.72
N THR A 667 26.50 14.32 -6.01
CA THR A 667 27.64 13.53 -6.49
C THR A 667 28.89 14.37 -6.73
N SER A 668 28.80 15.70 -6.59
CA SER A 668 29.89 16.65 -6.77
C SER A 668 30.69 16.43 -8.07
N LYS A 669 29.99 16.19 -9.19
CA LYS A 669 30.59 15.94 -10.51
C LYS A 669 30.63 17.17 -11.43
N VAL A 670 29.88 18.22 -11.12
CA VAL A 670 29.69 19.37 -12.01
C VAL A 670 30.34 20.61 -11.40
N TRP A 671 31.21 21.25 -12.16
CA TRP A 671 31.83 22.52 -11.78
C TRP A 671 30.84 23.68 -11.93
N PRO A 672 30.91 24.71 -11.05
CA PRO A 672 31.90 24.93 -9.98
C PRO A 672 31.61 24.20 -8.66
N ALA A 673 30.38 23.69 -8.45
CA ALA A 673 29.98 23.08 -7.18
C ALA A 673 30.87 21.91 -6.71
N ALA A 674 31.44 21.16 -7.65
CA ALA A 674 32.41 20.10 -7.38
C ALA A 674 33.71 20.57 -6.69
N GLY A 675 34.09 21.84 -6.86
CA GLY A 675 35.33 22.41 -6.34
C GLY A 675 35.24 22.95 -4.91
N TYR A 676 34.04 23.30 -4.45
CA TYR A 676 33.87 24.01 -3.18
C TYR A 676 34.39 23.25 -1.95
N ALA A 677 34.30 21.92 -1.94
CA ALA A 677 34.86 21.11 -0.86
C ALA A 677 36.40 21.25 -0.76
N GLU A 678 37.09 21.31 -1.90
CA GLU A 678 38.55 21.49 -1.93
C GLU A 678 38.93 22.93 -1.55
N MET A 679 38.16 23.91 -2.02
CA MET A 679 38.35 25.32 -1.65
C MET A 679 38.17 25.52 -0.15
N ALA A 680 37.13 24.94 0.46
CA ALA A 680 36.93 24.97 1.90
C ALA A 680 38.09 24.31 2.67
N ARG A 681 38.61 23.18 2.18
CA ARG A 681 39.79 22.52 2.78
C ARG A 681 41.03 23.41 2.77
N LYS A 682 41.26 24.18 1.71
CA LYS A 682 42.36 25.17 1.65
C LYS A 682 42.21 26.25 2.72
N LYS A 683 41.00 26.47 3.22
CA LYS A 683 40.66 27.36 4.34
C LYS A 683 40.62 26.66 5.71
N GLY A 684 41.03 25.39 5.79
CA GLY A 684 41.10 24.62 7.04
C GLY A 684 39.95 23.65 7.29
N ALA A 685 38.93 23.61 6.42
CA ALA A 685 37.72 22.85 6.71
C ALA A 685 37.96 21.34 6.79
N ARG A 686 37.27 20.70 7.73
CA ARG A 686 36.94 19.27 7.67
C ARG A 686 35.71 19.06 6.80
N VAL A 687 35.64 17.97 6.05
CA VAL A 687 34.53 17.72 5.11
C VAL A 687 33.66 16.57 5.61
N ALA A 688 32.34 16.75 5.62
CA ALA A 688 31.38 15.66 5.79
C ALA A 688 30.56 15.47 4.52
N VAL A 689 30.49 14.25 4.01
CA VAL A 689 29.63 13.88 2.89
C VAL A 689 28.46 13.06 3.40
N ILE A 690 27.24 13.50 3.08
CA ILE A 690 25.98 12.84 3.40
C ILE A 690 25.33 12.45 2.09
N ASN A 691 25.32 11.15 1.79
CA ASN A 691 24.73 10.64 0.56
C ASN A 691 24.29 9.17 0.71
N THR A 692 23.49 8.68 -0.22
CA THR A 692 22.97 7.29 -0.19
C THR A 692 23.99 6.24 -0.63
N ARG A 693 25.09 6.66 -1.28
CA ARG A 693 26.12 5.76 -1.81
C ARG A 693 27.51 6.28 -1.46
N ALA A 694 28.38 5.39 -0.97
CA ALA A 694 29.74 5.75 -0.58
C ALA A 694 30.60 6.19 -1.77
N GLU A 695 30.37 5.61 -2.95
CA GLU A 695 31.10 5.94 -4.19
C GLU A 695 30.89 7.38 -4.69
N ASP A 696 29.86 8.06 -4.22
CA ASP A 696 29.61 9.45 -4.56
C ASP A 696 30.50 10.41 -3.74
N ALA A 697 31.14 9.93 -2.67
CA ALA A 697 32.08 10.70 -1.87
C ALA A 697 33.45 10.76 -2.57
N ARG A 698 33.79 11.93 -3.12
CA ARG A 698 35.05 12.16 -3.83
C ARG A 698 36.10 12.83 -2.96
N ASN A 699 37.37 12.49 -3.20
CA ASN A 699 38.53 13.13 -2.59
C ASN A 699 38.47 13.15 -1.05
N ILE A 700 37.92 12.12 -0.40
CA ILE A 700 37.84 12.02 1.07
C ILE A 700 39.23 11.76 1.64
N ARG A 701 39.62 12.51 2.69
CA ARG A 701 40.83 12.22 3.45
C ARG A 701 40.48 11.23 4.57
N PRO A 702 41.05 10.01 4.55
CA PRO A 702 40.90 9.08 5.67
C PRO A 702 41.27 9.77 6.99
N ASP A 703 40.53 9.47 8.05
CA ASP A 703 40.75 9.96 9.43
C ASP A 703 40.61 11.47 9.66
N LYS A 704 40.25 12.26 8.63
CA LYS A 704 40.00 13.71 8.76
C LYS A 704 38.62 14.14 8.33
N ASP A 705 38.05 13.45 7.34
CA ASP A 705 36.75 13.75 6.76
C ASP A 705 35.76 12.60 7.04
N TRP A 706 34.47 12.89 6.98
CA TRP A 706 33.41 11.93 7.24
C TRP A 706 32.61 11.57 6.00
N VAL A 707 32.15 10.32 5.96
CA VAL A 707 31.18 9.85 4.98
C VAL A 707 30.06 9.16 5.75
N PHE A 708 28.88 9.76 5.73
CA PHE A 708 27.67 9.22 6.34
C PHE A 708 26.73 8.73 5.24
N ILE A 709 26.39 7.45 5.31
CA ILE A 709 25.58 6.77 4.29
C ILE A 709 24.13 6.68 4.75
N GLY A 710 23.22 7.24 3.97
CA GLY A 710 21.79 7.15 4.24
C GLY A 710 21.00 8.26 3.55
N ASP A 711 19.68 8.22 3.72
CA ASP A 711 18.82 9.33 3.28
C ASP A 711 19.17 10.58 4.09
N ALA A 712 19.36 11.71 3.40
CA ALA A 712 19.63 12.99 4.02
C ALA A 712 18.54 13.37 5.05
N ALA A 713 17.27 13.06 4.77
CA ALA A 713 16.13 13.30 5.67
C ALA A 713 16.25 12.58 7.02
N VAL A 714 17.03 11.52 7.08
CA VAL A 714 17.26 10.71 8.28
C VAL A 714 18.60 11.03 8.93
N VAL A 715 19.66 11.11 8.11
CA VAL A 715 21.03 11.26 8.60
C VAL A 715 21.30 12.67 9.12
N LEU A 716 20.89 13.71 8.38
CA LEU A 716 21.22 15.08 8.76
C LEU A 716 20.67 15.50 10.12
N PRO A 717 19.42 15.18 10.48
CA PRO A 717 18.93 15.55 11.80
C PRO A 717 19.75 14.94 12.95
N GLU A 718 20.17 13.68 12.83
CA GLU A 718 21.05 13.02 13.82
C GLU A 718 22.45 13.65 13.86
N LEU A 719 23.01 14.00 12.70
CA LEU A 719 24.31 14.68 12.63
C LEU A 719 24.25 16.06 13.30
N LEU A 720 23.18 16.83 13.06
CA LEU A 720 23.07 18.21 13.51
C LEU A 720 22.50 18.35 14.94
N LYS A 721 21.98 17.25 15.50
CA LYS A 721 21.32 17.16 16.82
C LYS A 721 22.00 17.96 17.95
N PRO A 722 23.34 17.96 18.11
CA PRO A 722 23.98 18.68 19.21
C PRO A 722 23.85 20.21 19.15
N VAL A 723 23.54 20.78 17.98
CA VAL A 723 23.38 22.23 17.78
C VAL A 723 21.91 22.61 17.64
N ILE A 724 21.13 21.79 16.93
CA ILE A 724 19.72 22.09 16.62
C ILE A 724 18.74 21.60 17.70
N GLY A 725 19.17 20.69 18.58
CA GLY A 725 18.35 20.03 19.59
C GLY A 725 17.36 19.01 19.00
N GLU A 726 16.46 18.49 19.82
CA GLU A 726 15.38 17.58 19.39
C GLU A 726 14.13 18.30 18.89
N SER A 727 14.07 19.64 19.02
CA SER A 727 12.85 20.44 18.79
C SER A 727 12.59 20.83 17.33
N TYR A 728 13.44 20.47 16.37
CA TYR A 728 13.23 20.82 14.95
C TYR A 728 12.00 20.12 14.35
N GLU A 729 11.52 19.03 14.96
CA GLU A 729 10.31 18.30 14.59
C GLU A 729 9.01 19.11 14.85
N GLN A 730 9.03 20.13 15.72
CA GLN A 730 7.82 20.91 16.05
C GLN A 730 7.34 21.84 14.93
N VAL A 731 8.09 21.99 13.84
CA VAL A 731 7.71 22.80 12.67
C VAL A 731 6.67 22.06 11.79
N GLU A 732 6.48 20.74 11.93
CA GLU A 732 5.42 20.00 11.22
C GLU A 732 3.99 20.34 11.69
N LYS A 733 3.83 20.95 12.88
CA LYS A 733 2.52 21.11 13.56
C LYS A 733 1.90 22.51 13.49
N LYS A 734 2.43 23.44 12.69
CA LYS A 734 1.83 24.78 12.49
C LYS A 734 1.41 25.04 11.06
#